data_AF-A0A970BSH7-F1
#
_entry.id   AF-A0A970BSH7-F1
#
_cell.length_a   1.000
_cell.length_b   1.000
_cell.length_c   1.000
_cell.angle_alpha   90.00
_cell.angle_beta   90.00
_cell.angle_gamma   90.00
#
_symmetry.space_group_name_H-M   'P 1'
#
loop_
_entity.id
_entity.type
_entity.pdbx_description
1 polymer ?
#
loop_
_entity_poly.entity_id
_entity_poly.type
_entity_poly.pdbx_seq_one_letter_code
_entity_poly.pdbx_strand_id
1 'polypeptide(L)'
;MSDDRDRGPHDPSGIPPADAEAGRLAPEGRAGAPLYRTLSESLLRQVRSGRWQPGERIPSERDLVARTGLSRDTVRKGIADLERRGVLQRRPGMGTYVAAPQMRPHLVALVEALRLTDHVVGVRPAGSGRGEAPDDVRQALGLSPDGRVVWLQRLLTVDGATVGLERSYLPGRAFADLIDAYDGREDLAALLAEIYGVHVTERAASYEPVVLGAREAFLLGVRAGLPALLLEYLGLDAEGRRVLFSSGLLRGDCCREYGAAALGAWEGDGAAALATNLAALRDAERDLRCRSWSPSAGAAVAPQRPPRISRRPISPASLTPDTPRRAPLAGRSGGVSRRQFLRMTGLAAAGVLAAGGLSVAAGAPVADAPIGPRRAYREAPDLAERVAADELPSVEQRLPANPSLYPVTERIGRYGGTIRRAFAGPSDFGGASKWVATSLTHFNPDLSLRPDLCEAWEVDDEATTYTIHLRPGLRWSDGTPFTSEDVRWWYDEVVHDAALTPSPLRSYSTGEPPVLMALDVPDAYTVVMRFAHPFPVFMHQQNTAEPFLPAHYMRQFHMRCTADRETLQEAVTAAGCRDWGSYFWERNKWYLNPDRPVLYPWRPTNTLESDLFVLERNPCFCGVDEAGQQLPYVDRVTFRRFASIDTLNMWILNGEIDLQGRHVDIGHYALFKANERLGGYRVDLWRTDDGITLGPNHDCKDPRLKVFFGRREVRQALNLAVDRDEINRRIYHGMGVPRQASPSSWGPHYHAPATEACARHDLERANRLLDEAGYAARDAEGYRLWDDGSGEPIAFTMETWEDPDSSQTQAGRLLTEHLARVGIRVTLQTEDRALYEARSEANDIQAAWQGGGHYTYVFLKPDDYFTGEKVSRVWAGGWGLWKLDHDDPNGDPPPEGHWLWDIWDISDRARMETDEARRIAAHRRIMDIWAREVPVVGVVGELPGPVIVKDGIGNFSGCHPFQTPTNDDALLGSPVYFWDEPA
;
A
#
# COMPACT_ATOMS: atom_id res chain seq x y z
N MET A 1 -44.73 -63.54 33.77
CA MET A 1 -44.94 -63.33 35.23
C MET A 1 -43.76 -62.54 35.79
N SER A 2 -44.10 -61.36 36.31
CA SER A 2 -43.45 -60.35 37.20
C SER A 2 -42.09 -60.54 37.92
N ASP A 3 -41.19 -59.54 37.79
CA ASP A 3 -40.77 -58.40 38.67
C ASP A 3 -40.06 -58.47 40.07
N ASP A 4 -39.12 -57.48 40.25
CA ASP A 4 -38.77 -56.55 41.39
C ASP A 4 -37.52 -56.64 42.37
N ARG A 5 -37.06 -55.42 42.80
CA ARG A 5 -35.81 -54.77 43.40
C ARG A 5 -35.40 -55.06 44.90
N ASP A 6 -34.40 -54.47 45.61
CA ASP A 6 -33.55 -53.22 45.58
C ASP A 6 -32.25 -53.24 46.49
N ARG A 7 -31.46 -52.13 46.48
CA ARG A 7 -29.99 -51.84 46.72
C ARG A 7 -29.35 -51.59 48.14
N GLY A 8 -28.03 -51.93 48.28
CA GLY A 8 -26.82 -51.05 48.52
C GLY A 8 -26.26 -50.64 49.93
N PRO A 9 -24.92 -50.77 50.24
CA PRO A 9 -24.27 -50.16 51.44
C PRO A 9 -22.78 -49.60 51.36
N HIS A 10 -22.46 -48.74 52.37
CA HIS A 10 -21.30 -48.53 53.29
C HIS A 10 -19.76 -48.47 52.94
N ASP A 11 -19.09 -47.43 53.49
CA ASP A 11 -18.04 -47.30 54.58
C ASP A 11 -16.90 -48.38 54.72
N PRO A 12 -15.79 -48.27 55.53
CA PRO A 12 -15.32 -47.27 56.52
C PRO A 12 -13.77 -47.00 56.63
N SER A 13 -13.42 -46.11 57.57
CA SER A 13 -12.10 -45.54 57.97
C SER A 13 -11.37 -46.21 59.16
N GLY A 14 -10.05 -45.97 59.32
CA GLY A 14 -9.34 -45.98 60.61
C GLY A 14 -7.79 -45.88 60.57
N ILE A 15 -7.19 -44.85 61.20
CA ILE A 15 -5.75 -44.55 61.41
C ILE A 15 -5.52 -44.18 62.90
N PRO A 16 -4.29 -44.32 63.47
CA PRO A 16 -3.79 -43.37 64.50
C PRO A 16 -2.33 -42.82 64.26
N PRO A 17 -1.82 -41.79 64.99
CA PRO A 17 -1.18 -40.59 64.39
C PRO A 17 0.18 -40.05 64.96
N ALA A 18 0.77 -39.09 64.22
CA ALA A 18 1.43 -37.79 64.56
C ALA A 18 2.75 -37.60 65.38
N ASP A 19 3.64 -36.76 64.80
CA ASP A 19 4.44 -35.65 65.40
C ASP A 19 4.47 -34.52 64.32
N ALA A 20 3.87 -33.33 64.44
CA ALA A 20 4.05 -32.18 65.34
C ALA A 20 5.15 -31.17 64.93
N GLU A 21 4.85 -30.27 63.97
CA GLU A 21 5.11 -28.83 64.16
C GLU A 21 4.10 -27.98 63.37
N ALA A 22 3.62 -26.92 64.01
CA ALA A 22 2.38 -26.23 63.69
C ALA A 22 2.60 -24.89 62.95
N GLY A 23 2.01 -24.73 61.75
CA GLY A 23 1.77 -23.43 61.14
C GLY A 23 0.31 -22.98 61.33
N ARG A 24 0.05 -22.21 62.40
CA ARG A 24 -1.28 -21.69 62.76
C ARG A 24 -1.87 -20.78 61.67
N LEU A 25 -3.14 -20.96 61.32
CA LEU A 25 -3.95 -20.04 60.49
C LEU A 25 -4.54 -18.90 61.35
N ALA A 26 -3.74 -18.29 62.23
CA ALA A 26 -4.21 -17.18 63.04
C ALA A 26 -4.27 -15.90 62.19
N PRO A 27 -5.35 -15.10 62.26
CA PRO A 27 -5.41 -13.81 61.58
C PRO A 27 -4.49 -12.80 62.29
N GLU A 28 -3.25 -12.68 61.82
CA GLU A 28 -2.35 -11.61 62.25
C GLU A 28 -2.52 -10.39 61.35
N GLY A 29 -3.05 -9.30 61.89
CA GLY A 29 -3.33 -8.05 61.17
C GLY A 29 -2.99 -6.80 61.98
N ARG A 30 -2.73 -5.70 61.28
CA ARG A 30 -2.52 -4.36 61.87
C ARG A 30 -3.73 -3.95 62.73
N ALA A 31 -3.49 -3.33 63.89
CA ALA A 31 -4.54 -2.83 64.78
C ALA A 31 -5.57 -1.97 64.03
N GLY A 32 -6.83 -2.41 63.98
CA GLY A 32 -7.97 -1.70 63.38
C GLY A 32 -8.56 -2.28 62.08
N ALA A 33 -7.98 -3.33 61.49
CA ALA A 33 -8.53 -3.94 60.26
C ALA A 33 -9.73 -4.89 60.53
N PRO A 34 -10.77 -4.92 59.68
CA PRO A 34 -11.87 -5.89 59.81
C PRO A 34 -11.38 -7.34 59.70
N LEU A 35 -11.79 -8.21 60.62
CA LEU A 35 -11.29 -9.60 60.77
C LEU A 35 -11.39 -10.45 59.48
N TYR A 36 -12.39 -10.22 58.63
CA TYR A 36 -12.53 -10.95 57.36
C TYR A 36 -11.45 -10.56 56.34
N ARG A 37 -10.96 -9.30 56.36
CA ARG A 37 -9.84 -8.86 55.50
C ARG A 37 -8.53 -9.48 55.96
N THR A 38 -8.30 -9.53 57.27
CA THR A 38 -7.11 -10.19 57.83
C THR A 38 -7.06 -11.68 57.48
N LEU A 39 -8.21 -12.35 57.51
CA LEU A 39 -8.33 -13.73 57.04
C LEU A 39 -8.09 -13.84 55.52
N SER A 40 -8.70 -12.96 54.71
CA SER A 40 -8.50 -12.90 53.26
C SER A 40 -7.02 -12.74 52.89
N GLU A 41 -6.30 -11.83 53.55
CA GLU A 41 -4.87 -11.61 53.33
C GLU A 41 -4.00 -12.77 53.80
N SER A 42 -4.36 -13.44 54.91
CA SER A 42 -3.66 -14.63 55.39
C SER A 42 -3.80 -15.80 54.41
N LEU A 43 -5.02 -16.05 53.93
CA LEU A 43 -5.29 -17.07 52.91
C LEU A 43 -4.59 -16.74 51.58
N LEU A 44 -4.62 -15.48 51.14
CA LEU A 44 -3.92 -15.02 49.94
C LEU A 44 -2.41 -15.22 50.04
N ARG A 45 -1.80 -14.95 51.20
CA ARG A 45 -0.37 -15.19 51.42
C ARG A 45 -0.03 -16.68 51.28
N GLN A 46 -0.88 -17.56 51.78
CA GLN A 46 -0.66 -19.01 51.67
C GLN A 46 -0.84 -19.54 50.25
N VAL A 47 -1.82 -19.01 49.50
CA VAL A 47 -1.94 -19.30 48.06
C VAL A 47 -0.69 -18.83 47.31
N ARG A 48 -0.22 -17.60 47.57
CA ARG A 48 0.99 -17.04 46.94
C ARG A 48 2.28 -17.74 47.34
N SER A 49 2.36 -18.28 48.55
CA SER A 49 3.52 -19.05 48.99
C SER A 49 3.53 -20.48 48.44
N GLY A 50 2.60 -20.84 47.55
CA GLY A 50 2.49 -22.17 46.96
C GLY A 50 1.94 -23.23 47.90
N ARG A 51 1.32 -22.86 49.04
CA ARG A 51 0.71 -23.84 49.96
C ARG A 51 -0.42 -24.62 49.30
N TRP A 52 -1.15 -23.97 48.40
CA TRP A 52 -2.18 -24.58 47.56
C TRP A 52 -1.95 -24.14 46.12
N GLN A 53 -1.90 -25.10 45.21
CA GLN A 53 -1.72 -24.83 43.79
C GLN A 53 -3.05 -24.54 43.08
N PRO A 54 -3.03 -23.86 41.92
CA PRO A 54 -4.21 -23.72 41.06
C PRO A 54 -4.98 -25.03 40.86
N GLY A 55 -6.30 -25.01 41.08
CA GLY A 55 -7.17 -26.18 41.01
C GLY A 55 -7.20 -27.04 42.29
N GLU A 56 -6.38 -26.75 43.29
CA GLU A 56 -6.37 -27.45 44.58
C GLU A 56 -7.44 -26.89 45.53
N ARG A 57 -8.01 -27.75 46.36
CA ARG A 57 -9.07 -27.40 47.30
C ARG A 57 -8.49 -26.80 48.58
N ILE A 58 -8.92 -25.60 48.94
CA ILE A 58 -8.58 -25.01 50.25
C ILE A 58 -9.44 -25.66 51.36
N PRO A 59 -9.04 -25.56 52.65
CA PRO A 59 -9.83 -26.09 53.76
C PRO A 59 -11.27 -25.56 53.74
N SER A 60 -12.23 -26.40 54.13
CA SER A 60 -13.65 -26.02 54.08
C SER A 60 -13.97 -24.86 55.03
N GLU A 61 -15.10 -24.17 54.82
CA GLU A 61 -15.55 -23.12 55.76
C GLU A 61 -15.57 -23.62 57.21
N ARG A 62 -15.97 -24.88 57.43
CA ARG A 62 -16.01 -25.51 58.76
C ARG A 62 -14.60 -25.68 59.34
N ASP A 63 -13.64 -26.10 58.52
CA ASP A 63 -12.25 -26.28 58.94
C ASP A 63 -11.56 -24.94 59.20
N LEU A 64 -11.86 -23.93 58.40
CA LEU A 64 -11.33 -22.58 58.60
C LEU A 64 -11.88 -21.93 59.87
N VAL A 65 -13.17 -22.14 60.18
CA VAL A 65 -13.75 -21.73 61.48
C VAL A 65 -13.01 -22.42 62.64
N ALA A 66 -12.79 -23.74 62.55
CA ALA A 66 -12.08 -24.49 63.59
C ALA A 66 -10.60 -24.07 63.75
N ARG A 67 -9.92 -23.72 62.65
CA ARG A 67 -8.49 -23.35 62.65
C ARG A 67 -8.22 -21.90 63.02
N THR A 68 -9.18 -21.01 62.78
CA THR A 68 -9.02 -19.55 62.99
C THR A 68 -9.76 -19.03 64.21
N GLY A 69 -10.75 -19.78 64.72
CA GLY A 69 -11.65 -19.33 65.79
C GLY A 69 -12.63 -18.22 65.38
N LEU A 70 -12.67 -17.84 64.10
CA LEU A 70 -13.54 -16.78 63.59
C LEU A 70 -14.97 -17.28 63.36
N SER A 71 -15.95 -16.37 63.42
CA SER A 71 -17.34 -16.69 63.10
C SER A 71 -17.48 -17.19 61.64
N ARG A 72 -18.44 -18.07 61.40
CA ARG A 72 -18.70 -18.61 60.05
C ARG A 72 -18.99 -17.52 59.02
N ASP A 73 -19.65 -16.43 59.43
CA ASP A 73 -19.93 -15.28 58.57
C ASP A 73 -18.66 -14.50 58.22
N THR A 74 -17.73 -14.36 59.16
CA THR A 74 -16.42 -13.74 58.91
C THR A 74 -15.60 -14.58 57.93
N VAL A 75 -15.59 -15.90 58.10
CA VAL A 75 -14.91 -16.83 57.17
C VAL A 75 -15.52 -16.76 55.77
N ARG A 76 -16.85 -16.78 55.68
CA ARG A 76 -17.57 -16.61 54.41
C ARG A 76 -17.25 -15.31 53.71
N LYS A 77 -17.22 -14.19 54.45
CA LYS A 77 -16.86 -12.87 53.90
C LYS A 77 -15.41 -12.83 53.42
N GLY A 78 -14.48 -13.49 54.11
CA GLY A 78 -13.09 -13.61 53.69
C GLY A 78 -12.92 -14.43 52.41
N ILE A 79 -13.60 -15.57 52.30
CA ILE A 79 -13.59 -16.39 51.08
C ILE A 79 -14.26 -15.64 49.92
N ALA A 80 -15.42 -15.02 50.14
CA ALA A 80 -16.12 -14.26 49.11
C ALA A 80 -15.28 -13.07 48.61
N ASP A 81 -14.42 -12.50 49.45
CA ASP A 81 -13.48 -11.46 49.05
C ASP A 81 -12.42 -11.98 48.07
N LEU A 82 -11.86 -13.17 48.33
CA LEU A 82 -10.91 -13.82 47.42
C LEU A 82 -11.56 -14.37 46.14
N GLU A 83 -12.83 -14.79 46.22
CA GLU A 83 -13.63 -15.14 45.04
C GLU A 83 -13.87 -13.92 44.14
N ARG A 84 -14.26 -12.78 44.71
CA ARG A 84 -14.38 -11.52 43.96
C ARG A 84 -13.06 -11.08 43.32
N ARG A 85 -11.93 -11.39 43.96
CA ARG A 85 -10.58 -11.09 43.45
C ARG A 85 -10.07 -12.11 42.45
N GLY A 86 -10.85 -13.14 42.11
CA GLY A 86 -10.48 -14.18 41.16
C GLY A 86 -9.39 -15.12 41.66
N VAL A 87 -9.08 -15.13 42.96
CA VAL A 87 -8.04 -15.99 43.57
C VAL A 87 -8.60 -17.36 43.95
N LEU A 88 -9.89 -17.41 44.30
CA LEU A 88 -10.60 -18.65 44.65
C LEU A 88 -11.84 -18.82 43.78
N GLN A 89 -12.27 -20.06 43.58
CA GLN A 89 -13.51 -20.42 42.88
C GLN A 89 -14.32 -21.41 43.72
N ARG A 90 -15.59 -21.07 43.97
CA ARG A 90 -16.55 -21.99 44.61
C ARG A 90 -17.12 -22.96 43.59
N ARG A 91 -17.05 -24.25 43.87
CA ARG A 91 -17.73 -25.30 43.10
C ARG A 91 -18.89 -25.86 43.95
N PRO A 92 -20.16 -25.65 43.54
CA PRO A 92 -21.32 -26.12 44.31
C PRO A 92 -21.20 -27.61 44.67
N GLY A 93 -21.37 -27.95 45.95
CA GLY A 93 -21.25 -29.32 46.47
C GLY A 93 -19.81 -29.86 46.60
N MET A 94 -18.82 -29.24 45.96
CA MET A 94 -17.45 -29.75 45.84
C MET A 94 -16.43 -28.97 46.70
N GLY A 95 -16.76 -27.74 47.12
CA GLY A 95 -15.92 -26.90 47.99
C GLY A 95 -15.33 -25.67 47.28
N THR A 96 -14.37 -25.01 47.93
CA THR A 96 -13.67 -23.84 47.39
C THR A 96 -12.28 -24.23 46.94
N TYR A 97 -11.92 -23.87 45.72
CA TYR A 97 -10.66 -24.22 45.08
C TYR A 97 -9.85 -22.96 44.77
N VAL A 98 -8.52 -23.07 44.70
CA VAL A 98 -7.68 -22.01 44.14
C VAL A 98 -8.00 -21.89 42.66
N ALA A 99 -8.37 -20.68 42.22
CA ALA A 99 -8.66 -20.44 40.82
C ALA A 99 -7.39 -20.58 39.97
N ALA A 100 -7.54 -21.08 38.74
CA ALA A 100 -6.46 -21.00 37.76
C ALA A 100 -6.12 -19.53 37.50
N PRO A 101 -4.83 -19.16 37.30
CA PRO A 101 -4.47 -17.80 36.90
C PRO A 101 -5.26 -17.45 35.64
N GLN A 102 -6.14 -16.45 35.74
CA GLN A 102 -6.73 -15.88 34.54
C GLN A 102 -5.69 -15.00 33.89
N MET A 103 -4.97 -15.56 32.91
CA MET A 103 -4.10 -14.78 32.04
C MET A 103 -4.97 -13.92 31.13
N ARG A 104 -4.72 -12.61 31.14
CA ARG A 104 -5.33 -11.64 30.22
C ARG A 104 -4.27 -11.31 29.16
N PRO A 105 -4.33 -11.88 27.95
CA PRO A 105 -3.31 -11.62 26.93
C PRO A 105 -3.47 -10.19 26.41
N HIS A 106 -2.45 -9.34 26.56
CA HIS A 106 -2.41 -7.97 26.05
C HIS A 106 -1.69 -7.91 24.69
N LEU A 107 -1.81 -6.80 23.95
CA LEU A 107 -1.27 -6.65 22.59
C LEU A 107 0.27 -6.69 22.54
N VAL A 108 0.96 -6.18 23.57
CA VAL A 108 2.42 -6.31 23.71
C VAL A 108 2.80 -7.77 24.02
N ALA A 109 2.11 -8.47 24.92
CA ALA A 109 2.29 -9.92 25.11
C ALA A 109 1.88 -10.73 23.89
N LEU A 110 0.94 -10.27 23.06
CA LEU A 110 0.62 -10.91 21.79
C LEU A 110 1.80 -10.73 20.82
N VAL A 111 2.36 -9.53 20.71
CA VAL A 111 3.56 -9.25 19.90
C VAL A 111 4.78 -10.02 20.43
N GLU A 112 5.00 -10.07 21.74
CA GLU A 112 6.08 -10.84 22.38
C GLU A 112 5.84 -12.35 22.24
N ALA A 113 4.62 -12.84 22.43
CA ALA A 113 4.26 -14.24 22.21
C ALA A 113 4.43 -14.64 20.74
N LEU A 114 4.09 -13.76 19.80
CA LEU A 114 4.29 -13.98 18.37
C LEU A 114 5.79 -13.93 18.00
N ARG A 115 6.59 -13.08 18.64
CA ARG A 115 8.07 -13.09 18.51
C ARG A 115 8.71 -14.37 19.08
N LEU A 116 8.01 -15.11 19.94
CA LEU A 116 8.44 -16.42 20.46
C LEU A 116 8.02 -17.59 19.55
N THR A 117 7.37 -17.32 18.42
CA THR A 117 7.04 -18.30 17.36
C THR A 117 7.92 -18.11 16.13
N ASP A 118 7.82 -18.99 15.13
CA ASP A 118 8.56 -18.88 13.86
C ASP A 118 8.00 -17.78 12.91
N HIS A 119 7.02 -16.99 13.35
CA HIS A 119 6.44 -15.90 12.58
C HIS A 119 7.28 -14.62 12.63
N VAL A 120 7.39 -13.92 11.50
CA VAL A 120 8.08 -12.64 11.39
C VAL A 120 7.11 -11.52 11.78
N VAL A 121 7.27 -10.99 12.99
CA VAL A 121 6.45 -9.87 13.48
C VAL A 121 7.13 -8.55 13.13
N GLY A 122 6.41 -7.69 12.42
CA GLY A 122 6.86 -6.35 12.03
C GLY A 122 5.96 -5.25 12.59
N VAL A 123 6.52 -4.04 12.64
CA VAL A 123 5.80 -2.81 12.96
C VAL A 123 6.09 -1.81 11.85
N ARG A 124 5.04 -1.21 11.28
CA ARG A 124 5.15 -0.19 10.23
C ARG A 124 4.57 1.12 10.75
N PRO A 125 5.30 2.25 10.69
CA PRO A 125 4.74 3.54 11.08
C PRO A 125 3.59 3.92 10.14
N ALA A 126 2.51 4.45 10.72
CA ALA A 126 1.31 4.87 10.01
C ALA A 126 0.88 6.30 10.36
N GLY A 127 1.64 6.99 11.22
CA GLY A 127 1.44 8.38 11.59
C GLY A 127 2.09 8.70 12.93
N SER A 128 2.38 9.96 13.18
CA SER A 128 2.84 10.46 14.47
C SER A 128 2.55 11.96 14.53
N GLY A 129 2.50 12.54 15.72
CA GLY A 129 2.34 13.98 15.84
C GLY A 129 2.45 14.50 17.26
N ARG A 130 2.45 15.84 17.37
CA ARG A 130 2.35 16.57 18.64
C ARG A 130 1.03 17.35 18.65
N GLY A 131 0.26 17.29 19.74
CA GLY A 131 -1.04 17.95 19.76
C GLY A 131 -1.69 18.03 21.14
N GLU A 132 -2.88 18.61 21.18
CA GLU A 132 -3.75 18.55 22.36
C GLU A 132 -4.22 17.11 22.58
N ALA A 133 -4.30 16.70 23.86
CA ALA A 133 -4.79 15.37 24.21
C ALA A 133 -6.31 15.29 23.99
N PRO A 134 -6.80 14.30 23.22
CA PRO A 134 -8.22 13.94 23.21
C PRO A 134 -8.77 13.74 24.63
N ASP A 135 -10.06 13.98 24.85
CA ASP A 135 -10.66 14.02 26.19
C ASP A 135 -10.48 12.71 26.98
N ASP A 136 -10.67 11.59 26.31
CA ASP A 136 -10.44 10.23 26.80
C ASP A 136 -8.96 9.99 27.15
N VAL A 137 -8.05 10.36 26.24
CA VAL A 137 -6.59 10.25 26.45
C VAL A 137 -6.13 11.16 27.59
N ARG A 138 -6.67 12.37 27.67
CA ARG A 138 -6.38 13.37 28.72
C ARG A 138 -6.80 12.84 30.08
N GLN A 139 -8.00 12.26 30.17
CA GLN A 139 -8.49 11.63 31.39
C GLN A 139 -7.67 10.38 31.75
N ALA A 140 -7.33 9.56 30.76
CA ALA A 140 -6.53 8.35 30.94
C ALA A 140 -5.14 8.68 31.46
N LEU A 141 -4.44 9.66 30.88
CA LEU A 141 -3.11 10.10 31.30
C LEU A 141 -3.12 11.05 32.51
N GLY A 142 -4.28 11.58 32.90
CA GLY A 142 -4.40 12.51 34.02
C GLY A 142 -3.75 13.89 33.75
N LEU A 143 -3.84 14.37 32.51
CA LEU A 143 -3.26 15.65 32.11
C LEU A 143 -4.20 16.82 32.49
N SER A 144 -3.63 18.03 32.62
CA SER A 144 -4.41 19.27 32.78
C SER A 144 -5.31 19.55 31.56
N PRO A 145 -6.30 20.45 31.66
CA PRO A 145 -7.14 20.84 30.52
C PRO A 145 -6.34 21.24 29.27
N ASP A 146 -5.24 21.97 29.43
CA ASP A 146 -4.32 22.35 28.33
C ASP A 146 -3.21 21.31 28.06
N GLY A 147 -3.45 20.07 28.48
CA GLY A 147 -2.48 18.98 28.44
C GLY A 147 -2.16 18.55 27.00
N ARG A 148 -0.87 18.62 26.62
CA ARG A 148 -0.38 18.17 25.32
C ARG A 148 0.15 16.74 25.37
N VAL A 149 0.08 16.06 24.23
CA VAL A 149 0.59 14.71 24.03
C VAL A 149 1.48 14.64 22.79
N VAL A 150 2.40 13.69 22.82
CA VAL A 150 3.01 13.11 21.63
C VAL A 150 2.24 11.84 21.34
N TRP A 151 1.85 11.62 20.09
CA TRP A 151 1.15 10.41 19.69
C TRP A 151 1.87 9.73 18.53
N LEU A 152 1.80 8.41 18.52
CA LEU A 152 2.38 7.51 17.52
C LEU A 152 1.28 6.57 17.04
N GLN A 153 1.22 6.31 15.74
CA GLN A 153 0.28 5.37 15.11
C GLN A 153 1.08 4.37 14.27
N ARG A 154 0.79 3.07 14.46
CA ARG A 154 1.59 1.96 13.96
C ARG A 154 0.70 0.85 13.45
N LEU A 155 1.09 0.21 12.36
CA LEU A 155 0.47 -1.02 11.86
C LEU A 155 1.31 -2.21 12.29
N LEU A 156 0.66 -3.21 12.86
CA LEU A 156 1.27 -4.48 13.21
C LEU A 156 1.18 -5.43 12.04
N THR A 157 2.30 -6.07 11.71
CA THR A 157 2.37 -7.07 10.67
C THR A 157 2.85 -8.42 11.21
N VAL A 158 2.34 -9.50 10.64
CA VAL A 158 2.80 -10.88 10.89
C VAL A 158 3.00 -11.52 9.52
N ASP A 159 4.21 -12.01 9.24
CA ASP A 159 4.64 -12.55 7.95
C ASP A 159 4.31 -11.62 6.76
N GLY A 160 4.45 -10.31 6.98
CA GLY A 160 4.15 -9.28 5.99
C GLY A 160 2.68 -8.85 5.90
N ALA A 161 1.74 -9.60 6.46
CA ALA A 161 0.32 -9.23 6.46
C ALA A 161 -0.03 -8.28 7.61
N THR A 162 -0.82 -7.22 7.35
CA THR A 162 -1.27 -6.27 8.40
C THR A 162 -2.38 -6.91 9.24
N VAL A 163 -2.12 -7.09 10.55
CA VAL A 163 -3.03 -7.76 11.49
C VAL A 163 -3.66 -6.81 12.51
N GLY A 164 -3.08 -5.63 12.71
CA GLY A 164 -3.57 -4.67 13.69
C GLY A 164 -3.08 -3.23 13.49
N LEU A 165 -3.74 -2.31 14.18
CA LEU A 165 -3.47 -0.88 14.18
C LEU A 165 -3.35 -0.44 15.63
N GLU A 166 -2.23 0.14 16.02
CA GLU A 166 -1.98 0.66 17.36
C GLU A 166 -1.79 2.17 17.33
N ARG A 167 -2.32 2.85 18.34
CA ARG A 167 -2.06 4.26 18.60
C ARG A 167 -1.66 4.47 20.06
N SER A 168 -0.47 5.01 20.27
CA SER A 168 0.08 5.34 21.58
C SER A 168 0.12 6.84 21.80
N TYR A 169 -0.12 7.26 23.04
CA TYR A 169 -0.13 8.63 23.51
C TYR A 169 0.74 8.76 24.74
N LEU A 170 1.63 9.76 24.75
CA LEU A 170 2.56 10.05 25.84
C LEU A 170 2.47 11.53 26.24
N PRO A 171 2.67 11.88 27.53
CA PRO A 171 2.69 13.27 27.99
C PRO A 171 3.72 14.14 27.26
N GLY A 172 3.25 15.15 26.53
CA GLY A 172 4.09 15.91 25.60
C GLY A 172 5.22 16.71 26.24
N ARG A 173 5.13 17.06 27.53
CA ARG A 173 6.22 17.74 28.26
C ARG A 173 7.42 16.83 28.57
N ALA A 174 7.16 15.55 28.80
CA ALA A 174 8.19 14.59 29.20
C ALA A 174 8.84 13.90 27.98
N PHE A 175 8.09 13.79 26.89
CA PHE A 175 8.49 13.01 25.71
C PHE A 175 8.48 13.85 24.43
N ALA A 176 8.68 15.17 24.53
CA ALA A 176 8.58 16.09 23.39
C ALA A 176 9.41 15.60 22.19
N ASP A 177 10.66 15.23 22.42
CA ASP A 177 11.64 14.86 21.39
C ASP A 177 11.46 13.43 20.85
N LEU A 178 10.48 12.67 21.37
CA LEU A 178 10.29 11.26 21.00
C LEU A 178 9.98 11.09 19.51
N ILE A 179 9.25 12.04 18.91
CA ILE A 179 8.92 11.99 17.48
C ILE A 179 10.15 12.14 16.58
N ASP A 180 11.17 12.86 17.05
CA ASP A 180 12.41 13.09 16.31
C ASP A 180 13.37 11.90 16.47
N ALA A 181 13.23 11.14 17.56
CA ALA A 181 14.02 9.95 17.85
C ALA A 181 13.42 8.64 17.31
N TYR A 182 12.10 8.58 17.07
CA TYR A 182 11.41 7.35 16.69
C TYR A 182 11.43 7.08 15.18
N ASP A 183 12.19 6.08 14.75
CA ASP A 183 12.33 5.71 13.32
C ASP A 183 11.24 4.75 12.80
N GLY A 184 10.33 4.32 13.67
CA GLY A 184 9.23 3.41 13.35
C GLY A 184 9.58 1.92 13.32
N ARG A 185 10.83 1.53 13.59
CA ARG A 185 11.30 0.13 13.59
C ARG A 185 11.58 -0.42 14.98
N GLU A 186 11.80 0.47 15.95
CA GLU A 186 12.14 0.13 17.33
C GLU A 186 10.90 -0.20 18.18
N ASP A 187 11.09 -1.06 19.18
CA ASP A 187 10.08 -1.33 20.20
C ASP A 187 9.90 -0.08 21.09
N LEU A 188 8.68 0.44 21.18
CA LEU A 188 8.41 1.66 21.93
C LEU A 188 8.78 1.51 23.42
N ALA A 189 8.54 0.36 24.05
CA ALA A 189 8.88 0.16 25.45
C ALA A 189 10.40 0.11 25.66
N ALA A 190 11.13 -0.53 24.73
CA ALA A 190 12.59 -0.54 24.74
C ALA A 190 13.16 0.89 24.54
N LEU A 191 12.58 1.66 23.62
CA LEU A 191 12.99 3.03 23.34
C LEU A 191 12.77 3.96 24.54
N LEU A 192 11.61 3.84 25.20
CA LEU A 192 11.32 4.61 26.40
C LEU A 192 12.29 4.28 27.54
N ALA A 193 12.70 3.02 27.66
CA ALA A 193 13.70 2.60 28.63
C ALA A 193 15.10 3.14 28.28
N GLU A 194 15.52 3.06 27.02
CA GLU A 194 16.86 3.44 26.58
C GLU A 194 17.08 4.95 26.58
N ILE A 195 16.16 5.71 25.99
CA ILE A 195 16.31 7.15 25.81
C ILE A 195 15.83 7.93 27.03
N TYR A 196 14.71 7.51 27.61
CA TYR A 196 14.05 8.27 28.68
C TYR A 196 14.24 7.64 30.07
N GLY A 197 14.84 6.46 30.18
CA GLY A 197 14.96 5.73 31.45
C GLY A 197 13.60 5.31 32.03
N VAL A 198 12.54 5.30 31.21
CA VAL A 198 11.17 5.01 31.63
C VAL A 198 10.85 3.56 31.36
N HIS A 199 10.83 2.76 32.42
CA HIS A 199 10.31 1.39 32.36
C HIS A 199 8.80 1.41 32.57
N VAL A 200 8.05 1.08 31.52
CA VAL A 200 6.59 1.01 31.59
C VAL A 200 6.17 -0.31 32.24
N THR A 201 5.46 -0.20 33.36
CA THR A 201 4.82 -1.29 34.09
C THR A 201 3.30 -1.22 33.91
N GLU A 202 2.70 -2.36 33.58
CA GLU A 202 1.29 -2.45 33.22
C GLU A 202 0.38 -2.42 34.47
N ARG A 203 -0.75 -1.69 34.40
CA ARG A 203 -1.77 -1.73 35.47
C ARG A 203 -3.22 -1.89 35.04
N ALA A 204 -3.60 -1.67 33.78
CA ALA A 204 -4.98 -1.87 33.32
C ALA A 204 -5.06 -2.03 31.80
N ALA A 205 -5.70 -3.11 31.34
CA ALA A 205 -6.08 -3.32 29.95
C ALA A 205 -7.61 -3.58 29.85
N SER A 206 -8.28 -2.89 28.92
CA SER A 206 -9.68 -3.14 28.51
C SER A 206 -9.70 -3.91 27.18
N TYR A 207 -10.76 -4.67 26.96
CA TYR A 207 -10.98 -5.43 25.73
C TYR A 207 -12.44 -5.28 25.32
N GLU A 208 -12.68 -4.89 24.07
CA GLU A 208 -14.02 -4.69 23.54
C GLU A 208 -14.12 -5.23 22.11
N PRO A 209 -15.11 -6.08 21.79
CA PRO A 209 -15.40 -6.41 20.41
C PRO A 209 -16.00 -5.18 19.72
N VAL A 210 -15.40 -4.77 18.61
CA VAL A 210 -15.83 -3.60 17.84
C VAL A 210 -16.02 -3.99 16.37
N VAL A 211 -16.68 -3.11 15.63
CA VAL A 211 -16.79 -3.22 14.18
C VAL A 211 -15.93 -2.10 13.59
N LEU A 212 -15.05 -2.43 12.65
CA LEU A 212 -14.15 -1.45 12.05
C LEU A 212 -14.94 -0.39 11.26
N GLY A 213 -14.69 0.87 11.59
CA GLY A 213 -15.12 2.01 10.79
C GLY A 213 -14.38 2.08 9.46
N ALA A 214 -14.88 2.91 8.54
CA ALA A 214 -14.30 3.03 7.20
C ALA A 214 -12.82 3.42 7.23
N ARG A 215 -12.44 4.31 8.15
CA ARG A 215 -11.05 4.77 8.31
C ARG A 215 -10.12 3.68 8.85
N GLU A 216 -10.53 2.97 9.90
CA GLU A 216 -9.72 1.92 10.51
C GLU A 216 -9.58 0.72 9.55
N ALA A 217 -10.65 0.37 8.84
CA ALA A 217 -10.64 -0.64 7.80
C ALA A 217 -9.71 -0.27 6.64
N PHE A 218 -9.77 1.00 6.19
CA PHE A 218 -8.86 1.56 5.18
C PHE A 218 -7.39 1.44 5.59
N LEU A 219 -7.05 1.78 6.84
CA LEU A 219 -5.67 1.67 7.35
C LEU A 219 -5.18 0.22 7.46
N LEU A 220 -6.08 -0.70 7.81
CA LEU A 220 -5.79 -2.13 7.96
C LEU A 220 -5.79 -2.91 6.64
N GLY A 221 -6.19 -2.27 5.53
CA GLY A 221 -6.29 -2.94 4.22
C GLY A 221 -7.43 -3.97 4.15
N VAL A 222 -8.50 -3.75 4.90
CA VAL A 222 -9.67 -4.66 4.97
C VAL A 222 -10.97 -3.92 4.67
N ARG A 223 -12.06 -4.69 4.47
CA ARG A 223 -13.39 -4.13 4.26
C ARG A 223 -13.95 -3.46 5.53
N ALA A 224 -14.59 -2.31 5.37
CA ALA A 224 -15.36 -1.67 6.44
C ALA A 224 -16.48 -2.60 6.93
N GLY A 225 -16.73 -2.61 8.25
CA GLY A 225 -17.69 -3.53 8.85
C GLY A 225 -17.10 -4.88 9.31
N LEU A 226 -15.81 -5.14 9.09
CA LEU A 226 -15.15 -6.33 9.64
C LEU A 226 -15.13 -6.27 11.18
N PRO A 227 -15.52 -7.35 11.89
CA PRO A 227 -15.35 -7.44 13.33
C PRO A 227 -13.88 -7.36 13.74
N ALA A 228 -13.58 -6.66 14.81
CA ALA A 228 -12.24 -6.49 15.37
C ALA A 228 -12.29 -6.52 16.90
N LEU A 229 -11.11 -6.65 17.51
CA LEU A 229 -10.93 -6.52 18.95
C LEU A 229 -10.21 -5.21 19.24
N LEU A 230 -10.84 -4.33 20.01
CA LEU A 230 -10.23 -3.14 20.59
C LEU A 230 -9.56 -3.51 21.91
N LEU A 231 -8.32 -3.07 22.08
CA LEU A 231 -7.50 -3.25 23.27
C LEU A 231 -7.00 -1.88 23.69
N GLU A 232 -7.27 -1.46 24.91
CA GLU A 232 -6.69 -0.23 25.44
C GLU A 232 -5.90 -0.53 26.70
N TYR A 233 -4.78 0.16 26.89
CA TYR A 233 -4.01 0.02 28.12
C TYR A 233 -3.39 1.33 28.59
N LEU A 234 -3.22 1.42 29.91
CA LEU A 234 -2.53 2.51 30.59
C LEU A 234 -1.23 2.01 31.22
N GLY A 235 -0.10 2.53 30.73
CA GLY A 235 1.24 2.28 31.22
C GLY A 235 1.68 3.24 32.31
N LEU A 236 2.28 2.71 33.37
CA LEU A 236 2.82 3.47 34.51
C LEU A 236 4.33 3.33 34.60
N ASP A 237 5.04 4.34 35.08
CA ASP A 237 6.46 4.17 35.42
C ASP A 237 6.67 3.53 36.81
N ALA A 238 7.94 3.35 37.19
CA ALA A 238 8.33 2.75 38.47
C ALA A 238 7.80 3.53 39.70
N GLU A 239 7.56 4.83 39.56
CA GLU A 239 6.97 5.70 40.59
C GLU A 239 5.43 5.69 40.58
N GLY A 240 4.81 4.96 39.65
CA GLY A 240 3.37 4.85 39.49
C GLY A 240 2.72 6.04 38.77
N ARG A 241 3.50 6.87 38.07
CA ARG A 241 2.99 7.97 37.23
C ARG A 241 2.50 7.42 35.90
N ARG A 242 1.47 8.06 35.33
CA ARG A 242 0.86 7.66 34.05
C ARG A 242 1.70 8.22 32.90
N VAL A 243 2.34 7.33 32.14
CA VAL A 243 3.34 7.73 31.13
C VAL A 243 2.97 7.33 29.71
N LEU A 244 2.04 6.38 29.56
CA LEU A 244 1.64 5.86 28.25
C LEU A 244 0.17 5.46 28.27
N PHE A 245 -0.59 5.87 27.26
CA PHE A 245 -1.90 5.31 26.96
C PHE A 245 -1.86 4.78 25.53
N SER A 246 -2.20 3.52 25.33
CA SER A 246 -2.25 2.94 23.98
C SER A 246 -3.63 2.33 23.72
N SER A 247 -4.07 2.45 22.47
CA SER A 247 -5.30 1.86 21.95
C SER A 247 -4.95 1.08 20.68
N GLY A 248 -5.38 -0.17 20.59
CA GLY A 248 -5.01 -1.09 19.52
C GLY A 248 -6.21 -1.86 18.99
N LEU A 249 -6.33 -1.95 17.67
CA LEU A 249 -7.34 -2.73 16.96
C LEU A 249 -6.67 -3.96 16.36
N LEU A 250 -7.22 -5.14 16.61
CA LEU A 250 -6.82 -6.40 15.98
C LEU A 250 -7.94 -6.91 15.09
N ARG A 251 -7.60 -7.31 13.86
CA ARG A 251 -8.60 -7.85 12.92
C ARG A 251 -9.17 -9.18 13.42
N GLY A 252 -10.49 -9.33 13.40
CA GLY A 252 -11.17 -10.52 13.92
C GLY A 252 -11.00 -11.77 13.05
N ASP A 253 -10.72 -11.62 11.75
CA ASP A 253 -10.49 -12.72 10.80
C ASP A 253 -9.10 -13.37 10.98
N CYS A 254 -8.12 -12.62 11.49
CA CYS A 254 -6.80 -13.14 11.83
C CYS A 254 -6.74 -13.74 13.25
N CYS A 255 -7.66 -13.40 14.16
CA CYS A 255 -7.57 -13.77 15.58
C CYS A 255 -7.91 -15.23 15.93
N ARG A 256 -8.15 -16.11 14.94
CA ARG A 256 -8.61 -17.49 15.18
C ARG A 256 -7.48 -18.49 15.46
N GLU A 257 -6.30 -18.31 14.86
CA GLU A 257 -5.15 -19.21 15.03
C GLU A 257 -4.33 -18.90 16.30
N TYR A 258 -4.25 -17.63 16.69
CA TYR A 258 -3.32 -17.17 17.73
C TYR A 258 -3.80 -17.41 19.18
N GLY A 259 -5.09 -17.69 19.38
CA GLY A 259 -5.64 -18.02 20.70
C GLY A 259 -5.19 -19.37 21.26
N ALA A 260 -4.74 -20.30 20.40
CA ALA A 260 -4.27 -21.62 20.82
C ALA A 260 -2.80 -21.63 21.26
N ALA A 261 -1.95 -20.78 20.66
CA ALA A 261 -0.52 -20.71 20.97
C ALA A 261 -0.21 -19.99 22.29
N ALA A 262 -1.08 -19.05 22.71
CA ALA A 262 -0.87 -18.25 23.92
C ALA A 262 -1.24 -18.96 25.25
N LEU A 263 -1.66 -20.22 25.23
CA LEU A 263 -2.07 -20.97 26.43
C LEU A 263 -1.01 -21.92 27.00
N GLY A 264 0.25 -21.79 26.55
CA GLY A 264 1.38 -22.61 27.01
C GLY A 264 2.45 -21.84 27.81
N ALA A 265 2.28 -21.82 29.13
CA ALA A 265 3.33 -21.72 30.16
C ALA A 265 4.11 -20.40 30.35
N TRP A 266 3.90 -19.78 31.51
CA TRP A 266 4.96 -19.10 32.28
C TRP A 266 4.79 -19.44 33.77
N GLU A 267 5.63 -20.34 34.30
CA GLU A 267 6.13 -20.35 35.69
C GLU A 267 7.19 -21.46 35.89
N GLY A 268 8.45 -21.09 36.18
CA GLY A 268 9.45 -21.89 36.92
C GLY A 268 10.34 -22.90 36.18
N ASP A 269 11.67 -22.72 36.30
CA ASP A 269 12.81 -23.57 35.86
C ASP A 269 12.68 -24.31 34.51
N GLY A 270 12.82 -23.48 33.46
CA GLY A 270 12.55 -23.76 32.05
C GLY A 270 13.50 -24.71 31.30
N ALA A 271 13.75 -25.93 31.78
CA ALA A 271 14.40 -26.95 30.95
C ALA A 271 13.80 -28.36 31.08
N ALA A 272 13.39 -28.77 32.28
CA ALA A 272 12.91 -30.14 32.52
C ALA A 272 11.40 -30.32 32.23
N ALA A 273 10.59 -29.28 32.44
CA ALA A 273 9.15 -29.32 32.16
C ALA A 273 8.81 -29.30 30.66
N LEU A 274 9.68 -28.68 29.84
CA LEU A 274 9.51 -28.57 28.39
C LEU A 274 9.53 -29.96 27.70
N ALA A 275 10.39 -30.87 28.16
CA ALA A 275 10.51 -32.21 27.60
C ALA A 275 9.30 -33.11 27.88
N THR A 276 8.65 -32.91 29.04
CA THR A 276 7.50 -33.72 29.46
C THR A 276 6.21 -33.25 28.79
N ASN A 277 6.04 -31.94 28.59
CA ASN A 277 4.86 -31.37 27.94
C ASN A 277 4.88 -31.51 26.40
N LEU A 278 6.06 -31.55 25.78
CA LEU A 278 6.20 -31.87 24.34
C LEU A 278 5.82 -33.33 24.02
N ALA A 279 5.99 -34.25 24.98
CA ALA A 279 5.55 -35.64 24.80
C ALA A 279 4.02 -35.76 24.86
N ALA A 280 3.36 -35.05 25.79
CA ALA A 280 1.90 -35.04 25.92
C ALA A 280 1.20 -34.36 24.72
N LEU A 281 1.81 -33.34 24.12
CA LEU A 281 1.30 -32.68 22.91
C LEU A 281 1.41 -33.56 21.65
N ARG A 282 2.47 -34.37 21.53
CA ARG A 282 2.63 -35.34 20.43
C ARG A 282 1.64 -36.49 20.49
N ASP A 283 1.22 -36.90 21.68
CA ASP A 283 0.19 -37.92 21.86
C ASP A 283 -1.23 -37.35 21.58
N ALA A 284 -1.50 -36.09 21.94
CA ALA A 284 -2.77 -35.42 21.61
C ALA A 284 -2.92 -35.10 20.11
N GLU A 285 -1.82 -34.82 19.39
CA GLU A 285 -1.80 -34.68 17.92
C GLU A 285 -2.10 -35.99 17.17
N ARG A 286 -1.85 -37.15 17.80
CA ARG A 286 -2.12 -38.46 17.21
C ARG A 286 -3.62 -38.79 17.17
N ASP A 287 -4.37 -38.33 18.16
CA ASP A 287 -5.81 -38.62 18.29
C ASP A 287 -6.72 -37.67 17.48
N LEU A 288 -6.21 -36.53 16.99
CA LEU A 288 -6.99 -35.54 16.22
C LEU A 288 -6.90 -35.71 14.68
N ARG A 289 -6.18 -36.71 14.17
CA ARG A 289 -6.09 -37.02 12.73
C ARG A 289 -7.33 -37.74 12.20
N CYS A 290 -8.48 -37.05 12.16
CA CYS A 290 -9.64 -37.45 11.37
C CYS A 290 -10.52 -36.25 10.99
N ARG A 291 -9.99 -35.33 10.16
CA ARG A 291 -10.65 -34.57 9.07
C ARG A 291 -9.66 -33.56 8.50
N SER A 292 -9.53 -33.55 7.18
CA SER A 292 -8.37 -33.08 6.41
C SER A 292 -8.33 -31.58 6.13
N TRP A 293 -7.20 -30.95 6.47
CA TRP A 293 -6.56 -29.92 5.65
C TRP A 293 -5.05 -30.21 5.66
N SER A 294 -4.43 -30.31 4.48
CA SER A 294 -2.99 -30.57 4.31
C SER A 294 -2.32 -29.30 3.81
N PRO A 295 -1.31 -28.75 4.50
CA PRO A 295 -0.40 -27.78 3.92
C PRO A 295 0.69 -28.53 3.13
N SER A 296 0.92 -28.12 1.89
CA SER A 296 2.05 -28.60 1.07
C SER A 296 3.37 -28.04 1.61
N ALA A 297 4.34 -28.95 1.81
CA ALA A 297 5.57 -28.77 2.56
C ALA A 297 6.68 -27.98 1.85
N GLY A 298 7.49 -27.26 2.66
CA GLY A 298 8.86 -26.81 2.37
C GLY A 298 9.71 -26.96 3.64
N ALA A 299 10.95 -27.45 3.48
CA ALA A 299 11.73 -28.17 4.51
C ALA A 299 12.19 -27.36 5.75
N ALA A 300 12.12 -27.99 6.93
CA ALA A 300 12.73 -27.53 8.18
C ALA A 300 14.23 -27.87 8.26
N VAL A 301 15.06 -26.90 8.65
CA VAL A 301 16.50 -27.09 8.97
C VAL A 301 16.72 -26.91 10.48
N ALA A 302 17.48 -27.84 11.09
CA ALA A 302 17.77 -27.86 12.53
C ALA A 302 18.78 -26.77 12.97
N PRO A 303 18.72 -26.27 14.22
CA PRO A 303 19.53 -25.14 14.67
C PRO A 303 20.98 -25.51 14.99
N GLN A 304 21.95 -24.77 14.43
CA GLN A 304 23.36 -24.80 14.86
C GLN A 304 23.71 -23.58 15.74
N ARG A 305 24.56 -23.80 16.75
CA ARG A 305 25.03 -22.80 17.74
C ARG A 305 25.93 -21.71 17.11
N PRO A 306 25.91 -20.46 17.63
CA PRO A 306 26.74 -19.38 17.10
C PRO A 306 28.21 -19.45 17.62
N PRO A 307 29.21 -19.04 16.82
CA PRO A 307 30.58 -18.88 17.29
C PRO A 307 30.83 -17.51 17.96
N ARG A 308 31.75 -17.51 18.93
CA ARG A 308 32.18 -16.33 19.71
C ARG A 308 33.01 -15.37 18.86
N ILE A 309 32.64 -14.08 18.85
CA ILE A 309 33.42 -12.99 18.26
C ILE A 309 34.44 -12.47 19.28
N SER A 310 35.74 -12.46 18.94
CA SER A 310 36.79 -11.83 19.74
C SER A 310 37.01 -10.38 19.29
N ARG A 311 37.02 -9.45 20.25
CA ARG A 311 37.29 -8.02 20.05
C ARG A 311 38.78 -7.77 19.77
N ARG A 312 39.11 -7.00 18.73
CA ARG A 312 40.34 -6.18 18.68
C ARG A 312 40.05 -4.81 18.03
N PRO A 313 40.76 -3.74 18.45
CA PRO A 313 40.43 -2.36 18.10
C PRO A 313 41.14 -1.88 16.83
N ILE A 314 40.47 -0.98 16.11
CA ILE A 314 40.96 -0.26 14.93
C ILE A 314 41.71 1.00 15.38
N SER A 315 42.79 1.36 14.69
CA SER A 315 43.50 2.65 14.82
C SER A 315 43.66 3.31 13.44
N PRO A 316 43.72 4.65 13.32
CA PRO A 316 43.40 5.38 12.07
C PRO A 316 44.64 5.96 11.32
N ALA A 317 44.36 6.58 10.16
CA ALA A 317 45.22 7.36 9.23
C ALA A 317 45.60 6.59 7.94
N SER A 318 45.63 7.15 6.72
CA SER A 318 45.61 8.54 6.23
C SER A 318 45.30 8.57 4.72
N LEU A 319 44.73 9.68 4.25
CA LEU A 319 44.45 10.04 2.86
C LEU A 319 45.73 10.37 2.06
N THR A 320 45.82 9.88 0.82
CA THR A 320 46.46 10.58 -0.32
C THR A 320 45.85 10.10 -1.64
N PRO A 321 45.67 10.98 -2.65
CA PRO A 321 45.10 10.64 -3.93
C PRO A 321 46.18 10.24 -4.94
N ASP A 322 45.94 9.22 -5.77
CA ASP A 322 46.75 9.05 -6.98
C ASP A 322 45.93 8.54 -8.17
N THR A 323 46.25 9.16 -9.29
CA THR A 323 45.59 9.17 -10.61
C THR A 323 45.78 7.83 -11.36
N PRO A 324 44.81 7.29 -12.12
CA PRO A 324 45.02 6.03 -12.83
C PRO A 324 45.68 6.23 -14.21
N ARG A 325 46.79 5.54 -14.43
CA ARG A 325 47.38 5.30 -15.77
C ARG A 325 46.69 4.11 -16.43
N ARG A 326 46.23 4.31 -17.68
CA ARG A 326 45.79 3.24 -18.60
C ARG A 326 46.96 2.33 -19.02
N ALA A 327 46.70 1.03 -19.09
CA ALA A 327 47.45 0.06 -19.90
C ALA A 327 46.49 -1.03 -20.44
N PRO A 328 46.81 -1.68 -21.58
CA PRO A 328 45.82 -2.20 -22.53
C PRO A 328 45.46 -3.68 -22.36
N LEU A 329 44.24 -4.02 -22.75
CA LEU A 329 43.71 -5.39 -22.82
C LEU A 329 44.20 -6.10 -24.09
N ALA A 330 44.74 -7.31 -23.94
CA ALA A 330 44.90 -8.28 -25.02
C ALA A 330 44.55 -9.70 -24.53
N GLY A 331 43.46 -10.25 -25.08
CA GLY A 331 43.23 -11.65 -25.44
C GLY A 331 43.26 -12.75 -24.37
N ARG A 332 42.13 -13.45 -24.17
CA ARG A 332 41.86 -14.75 -24.81
C ARG A 332 40.52 -15.35 -24.35
N SER A 333 39.80 -15.88 -25.34
CA SER A 333 38.58 -16.67 -25.25
C SER A 333 38.84 -18.06 -24.67
N GLY A 334 38.00 -18.48 -23.72
CA GLY A 334 37.88 -19.86 -23.24
C GLY A 334 36.42 -20.19 -23.00
N GLY A 335 35.76 -20.76 -24.01
CA GLY A 335 34.36 -21.17 -23.93
C GLY A 335 34.18 -22.40 -23.05
N VAL A 336 33.24 -22.33 -22.12
CA VAL A 336 32.80 -23.47 -21.29
C VAL A 336 31.80 -24.30 -22.10
N SER A 337 32.02 -25.61 -22.19
CA SER A 337 31.12 -26.49 -22.96
C SER A 337 29.82 -26.77 -22.20
N ARG A 338 28.73 -27.06 -22.94
CA ARG A 338 27.37 -27.38 -22.44
C ARG A 338 27.35 -28.51 -21.38
N ARG A 339 28.37 -29.39 -21.38
CA ARG A 339 28.55 -30.49 -20.42
C ARG A 339 29.23 -30.07 -19.11
N GLN A 340 29.99 -28.96 -19.12
CA GLN A 340 30.52 -28.31 -17.92
C GLN A 340 29.46 -27.42 -17.25
N PHE A 341 28.56 -26.79 -18.04
CA PHE A 341 27.42 -26.05 -17.51
C PHE A 341 26.46 -26.95 -16.69
N LEU A 342 26.10 -28.12 -17.22
CA LEU A 342 25.23 -29.09 -16.53
C LEU A 342 25.85 -29.73 -15.28
N ARG A 343 27.18 -29.70 -15.14
CA ARG A 343 27.86 -30.15 -13.91
C ARG A 343 27.95 -29.06 -12.84
N MET A 344 27.88 -27.78 -13.22
CA MET A 344 27.84 -26.67 -12.27
C MET A 344 26.42 -26.40 -11.73
N THR A 345 25.37 -26.73 -12.48
CA THR A 345 23.98 -26.62 -12.00
C THR A 345 23.56 -27.80 -11.10
N GLY A 346 24.24 -28.94 -11.16
CA GLY A 346 23.92 -30.14 -10.36
C GLY A 346 24.42 -30.14 -8.91
N LEU A 347 25.14 -29.11 -8.46
CA LEU A 347 25.75 -29.05 -7.12
C LEU A 347 25.51 -27.73 -6.36
N ALA A 348 24.51 -26.95 -6.79
CA ALA A 348 24.04 -25.74 -6.10
C ALA A 348 22.60 -25.88 -5.57
N ALA A 349 22.19 -27.08 -5.17
CA ALA A 349 20.88 -27.34 -4.53
C ALA A 349 20.97 -27.58 -3.01
N ALA A 350 22.09 -27.30 -2.36
CA ALA A 350 22.21 -27.40 -0.91
C ALA A 350 23.25 -26.41 -0.37
N GLY A 351 22.79 -25.23 0.05
CA GLY A 351 23.63 -24.34 0.86
C GLY A 351 23.46 -22.84 0.62
N VAL A 352 22.25 -22.29 0.71
CA VAL A 352 22.04 -20.88 1.06
C VAL A 352 20.83 -20.81 1.99
N LEU A 353 21.06 -20.85 3.29
CA LEU A 353 20.10 -20.41 4.30
C LEU A 353 20.87 -19.81 5.47
N ALA A 354 20.46 -18.60 5.86
CA ALA A 354 20.85 -17.78 7.01
C ALA A 354 21.80 -16.60 6.77
N ALA A 355 21.23 -15.47 6.33
CA ALA A 355 21.52 -14.14 6.87
C ALA A 355 20.33 -13.21 6.55
N GLY A 356 19.65 -12.74 7.61
CA GLY A 356 18.61 -11.73 7.51
C GLY A 356 19.20 -10.37 7.13
N GLY A 357 18.62 -9.79 6.10
CA GLY A 357 19.01 -8.56 5.44
C GLY A 357 18.55 -8.70 4.00
N LEU A 358 17.49 -7.99 3.61
CA LEU A 358 17.12 -7.83 2.21
C LEU A 358 18.23 -7.01 1.52
N SER A 359 19.34 -7.68 1.23
CA SER A 359 20.11 -7.45 0.04
C SER A 359 19.78 -8.65 -0.84
N VAL A 360 18.85 -8.45 -1.77
CA VAL A 360 18.88 -9.24 -3.00
C VAL A 360 20.29 -8.99 -3.53
N ALA A 361 21.13 -10.03 -3.59
CA ALA A 361 22.36 -9.91 -4.36
C ALA A 361 21.92 -9.44 -5.76
N ALA A 362 22.40 -8.27 -6.17
CA ALA A 362 22.19 -7.81 -7.53
C ALA A 362 22.60 -8.97 -8.48
N GLY A 363 21.73 -9.31 -9.43
CA GLY A 363 21.94 -10.44 -10.34
C GLY A 363 21.16 -11.74 -10.09
N ALA A 364 20.35 -11.89 -9.02
CA ALA A 364 19.45 -13.05 -8.93
C ALA A 364 18.22 -12.89 -9.87
N PRO A 365 17.86 -13.90 -10.68
CA PRO A 365 16.71 -13.80 -11.57
C PRO A 365 15.42 -13.62 -10.78
N VAL A 366 14.62 -12.62 -11.15
CA VAL A 366 13.22 -12.57 -10.73
C VAL A 366 12.46 -13.42 -11.72
N ALA A 367 12.00 -14.58 -11.26
CA ALA A 367 11.33 -15.57 -12.09
C ALA A 367 10.00 -15.96 -11.47
N ASP A 368 9.02 -16.22 -12.33
CA ASP A 368 7.80 -16.87 -11.90
C ASP A 368 8.12 -18.26 -11.36
N ALA A 369 7.51 -18.62 -10.24
CA ALA A 369 7.55 -20.00 -9.79
C ALA A 369 6.89 -20.87 -10.88
N PRO A 370 7.55 -21.94 -11.37
CA PRO A 370 6.91 -22.82 -12.34
C PRO A 370 5.63 -23.33 -11.70
N ILE A 371 4.51 -23.12 -12.39
CA ILE A 371 3.25 -23.76 -12.02
C ILE A 371 3.51 -25.26 -12.25
N GLY A 372 3.96 -25.97 -11.21
CA GLY A 372 4.30 -27.39 -11.29
C GLY A 372 3.17 -28.17 -11.96
N PRO A 373 3.43 -29.32 -12.59
CA PRO A 373 2.51 -29.96 -13.55
C PRO A 373 1.09 -30.04 -12.97
N ARG A 374 0.26 -29.06 -13.30
CA ARG A 374 -1.12 -29.01 -12.85
C ARG A 374 -1.96 -29.89 -13.76
N ARG A 375 -3.06 -30.37 -13.20
CA ARG A 375 -4.16 -31.03 -13.91
C ARG A 375 -4.54 -30.20 -15.16
N ALA A 376 -5.03 -30.88 -16.20
CA ALA A 376 -5.44 -30.28 -17.48
C ALA A 376 -6.07 -28.89 -17.33
N TYR A 377 -5.64 -27.95 -18.17
CA TYR A 377 -6.19 -26.59 -18.21
C TYR A 377 -7.69 -26.63 -18.57
N ARG A 378 -8.41 -25.60 -18.16
CA ARG A 378 -9.83 -25.43 -18.48
C ARG A 378 -10.03 -24.14 -19.27
N GLU A 379 -11.05 -24.14 -20.10
CA GLU A 379 -11.45 -23.00 -20.91
C GLU A 379 -12.92 -22.67 -20.68
N ALA A 380 -13.32 -21.48 -21.11
CA ALA A 380 -14.71 -21.05 -21.04
C ALA A 380 -15.61 -21.90 -21.97
N PRO A 381 -16.90 -22.09 -21.64
CA PRO A 381 -17.79 -22.95 -22.42
C PRO A 381 -17.89 -22.58 -23.90
N ASP A 382 -17.92 -21.29 -24.22
CA ASP A 382 -17.93 -20.76 -25.60
C ASP A 382 -16.66 -21.14 -26.38
N LEU A 383 -15.50 -21.14 -25.72
CA LEU A 383 -14.25 -21.60 -26.32
C LEU A 383 -14.26 -23.11 -26.54
N ALA A 384 -14.74 -23.88 -25.55
CA ALA A 384 -14.86 -25.33 -25.66
C ALA A 384 -15.76 -25.76 -26.82
N GLU A 385 -16.87 -25.04 -27.07
CA GLU A 385 -17.74 -25.26 -28.22
C GLU A 385 -17.01 -25.01 -29.55
N ARG A 386 -16.21 -23.94 -29.64
CA ARG A 386 -15.41 -23.63 -30.83
C ARG A 386 -14.27 -24.63 -31.06
N VAL A 387 -13.67 -25.16 -30.00
CA VAL A 387 -12.70 -26.27 -30.08
C VAL A 387 -13.39 -27.53 -30.58
N ALA A 388 -14.58 -27.86 -30.07
CA ALA A 388 -15.36 -29.00 -30.54
C ALA A 388 -15.80 -28.86 -32.00
N ALA A 389 -15.95 -27.63 -32.50
CA ALA A 389 -16.26 -27.30 -33.88
C ALA A 389 -15.03 -27.21 -34.81
N ASP A 390 -13.81 -27.45 -34.31
CA ASP A 390 -12.54 -27.30 -35.05
C ASP A 390 -12.26 -25.87 -35.56
N GLU A 391 -12.89 -24.87 -34.92
CA GLU A 391 -12.71 -23.44 -35.22
C GLU A 391 -11.60 -22.80 -34.35
N LEU A 392 -11.16 -23.50 -33.31
CA LEU A 392 -10.16 -23.01 -32.36
C LEU A 392 -9.26 -24.17 -31.88
N PRO A 393 -7.93 -23.99 -31.78
CA PRO A 393 -7.04 -24.98 -31.17
C PRO A 393 -7.38 -25.24 -29.69
N SER A 394 -6.97 -26.39 -29.16
CA SER A 394 -7.21 -26.70 -27.74
C SER A 394 -6.56 -25.70 -26.80
N VAL A 395 -7.05 -25.60 -25.56
CA VAL A 395 -6.50 -24.69 -24.55
C VAL A 395 -4.99 -24.91 -24.31
N GLU A 396 -4.50 -26.15 -24.37
CA GLU A 396 -3.08 -26.48 -24.24
C GLU A 396 -2.23 -26.01 -25.43
N GLN A 397 -2.82 -25.86 -26.62
CA GLN A 397 -2.12 -25.36 -27.81
C GLN A 397 -2.12 -23.83 -27.89
N ARG A 398 -3.10 -23.19 -27.23
CA ARG A 398 -3.26 -21.74 -27.17
C ARG A 398 -2.45 -21.10 -26.04
N LEU A 399 -2.39 -21.77 -24.88
CA LEU A 399 -1.61 -21.29 -23.74
C LEU A 399 -0.10 -21.49 -23.96
N PRO A 400 0.75 -20.60 -23.39
CA PRO A 400 2.18 -20.83 -23.37
C PRO A 400 2.54 -22.01 -22.45
N ALA A 401 3.78 -22.49 -22.54
CA ALA A 401 4.27 -23.60 -21.74
C ALA A 401 4.19 -23.34 -20.23
N ASN A 402 4.42 -22.08 -19.82
CA ASN A 402 4.26 -21.61 -18.44
C ASN A 402 3.35 -20.36 -18.44
N PRO A 403 2.01 -20.52 -18.32
CA PRO A 403 1.05 -19.41 -18.28
C PRO A 403 1.29 -18.44 -17.12
N SER A 404 0.89 -17.18 -17.31
CA SER A 404 0.95 -16.16 -16.25
C SER A 404 -0.10 -16.49 -15.18
N LEU A 405 0.32 -16.56 -13.91
CA LEU A 405 -0.60 -16.82 -12.80
C LEU A 405 -1.26 -15.52 -12.34
N TYR A 406 -2.58 -15.50 -12.31
CA TYR A 406 -3.38 -14.41 -11.76
C TYR A 406 -4.05 -14.90 -10.46
N PRO A 407 -3.51 -14.52 -9.28
CA PRO A 407 -4.08 -14.90 -8.01
C PRO A 407 -5.52 -14.40 -7.86
N VAL A 408 -6.43 -15.24 -7.36
CA VAL A 408 -7.78 -14.80 -7.06
C VAL A 408 -7.86 -14.21 -5.65
N THR A 409 -8.58 -13.11 -5.51
CA THR A 409 -8.69 -12.41 -4.22
C THR A 409 -9.62 -13.12 -3.23
N GLU A 410 -10.73 -13.69 -3.71
CA GLU A 410 -11.77 -14.28 -2.86
C GLU A 410 -11.91 -15.79 -3.08
N ARG A 411 -12.13 -16.22 -4.33
CA ARG A 411 -12.32 -17.62 -4.72
C ARG A 411 -12.14 -17.82 -6.23
N ILE A 412 -11.94 -19.06 -6.62
CA ILE A 412 -12.00 -19.48 -8.02
C ILE A 412 -13.36 -19.12 -8.61
N GLY A 413 -13.33 -18.40 -9.73
CA GLY A 413 -14.49 -17.80 -10.38
C GLY A 413 -15.24 -18.76 -11.31
N ARG A 414 -16.40 -18.30 -11.78
CA ARG A 414 -17.19 -19.01 -12.80
C ARG A 414 -17.09 -18.26 -14.13
N TYR A 415 -17.03 -19.02 -15.22
CA TYR A 415 -17.09 -18.44 -16.56
C TYR A 415 -18.47 -17.88 -16.85
N GLY A 416 -18.49 -16.75 -17.55
CA GLY A 416 -19.70 -16.23 -18.18
C GLY A 416 -20.01 -14.78 -17.85
N GLY A 417 -20.96 -14.23 -18.60
CA GLY A 417 -21.61 -12.96 -18.32
C GLY A 417 -20.89 -11.76 -18.92
N THR A 418 -21.40 -10.57 -18.60
CA THR A 418 -20.91 -9.29 -19.14
C THR A 418 -20.74 -8.28 -18.00
N ILE A 419 -19.67 -7.49 -18.00
CA ILE A 419 -19.52 -6.32 -17.12
C ILE A 419 -19.87 -5.05 -17.92
N ARG A 420 -20.92 -4.35 -17.49
CA ARG A 420 -21.37 -3.09 -18.09
C ARG A 420 -20.71 -1.89 -17.40
N ARG A 421 -20.02 -1.07 -18.19
CA ARG A 421 -19.31 0.15 -17.79
C ARG A 421 -19.78 1.33 -18.64
N ALA A 422 -19.30 2.52 -18.31
CA ALA A 422 -19.58 3.73 -19.06
C ALA A 422 -18.33 4.58 -19.28
N PHE A 423 -18.37 5.43 -20.30
CA PHE A 423 -17.25 6.29 -20.71
C PHE A 423 -17.74 7.61 -21.34
N ALA A 424 -16.87 8.63 -21.35
CA ALA A 424 -17.21 9.97 -21.85
C ALA A 424 -17.03 10.13 -23.38
N GLY A 425 -16.64 9.07 -24.10
CA GLY A 425 -16.36 9.07 -25.54
C GLY A 425 -14.89 8.76 -25.88
N PRO A 426 -14.46 8.92 -27.14
CA PRO A 426 -13.13 8.49 -27.60
C PRO A 426 -11.94 9.13 -26.89
N SER A 427 -12.08 10.37 -26.42
CA SER A 427 -11.04 11.04 -25.61
C SER A 427 -10.81 10.34 -24.26
N ASP A 428 -11.76 9.52 -23.82
CA ASP A 428 -11.74 8.73 -22.59
C ASP A 428 -11.19 7.31 -22.79
N PHE A 429 -10.37 7.08 -23.83
CA PHE A 429 -9.79 5.76 -24.14
C PHE A 429 -9.05 5.13 -22.96
N GLY A 430 -8.49 5.94 -22.06
CA GLY A 430 -7.83 5.49 -20.84
C GLY A 430 -8.73 4.59 -19.97
N GLY A 431 -10.05 4.78 -19.97
CA GLY A 431 -10.98 3.91 -19.24
C GLY A 431 -11.00 2.46 -19.76
N ALA A 432 -10.92 2.27 -21.07
CA ALA A 432 -10.83 0.95 -21.67
C ALA A 432 -9.41 0.37 -21.57
N SER A 433 -8.38 1.18 -21.84
CA SER A 433 -6.97 0.73 -21.76
C SER A 433 -6.59 0.21 -20.38
N LYS A 434 -6.97 0.93 -19.30
CA LYS A 434 -6.70 0.52 -17.92
C LYS A 434 -7.44 -0.76 -17.51
N TRP A 435 -8.46 -1.16 -18.26
CA TRP A 435 -9.19 -2.40 -17.99
C TRP A 435 -8.51 -3.62 -18.61
N VAL A 436 -7.85 -3.44 -19.76
CA VAL A 436 -7.27 -4.52 -20.56
C VAL A 436 -5.74 -4.58 -20.46
N ALA A 437 -5.12 -3.68 -19.70
CA ALA A 437 -3.68 -3.51 -19.72
C ALA A 437 -2.94 -4.79 -19.27
N THR A 438 -2.01 -5.22 -20.12
CA THR A 438 -1.15 -6.40 -19.95
C THR A 438 0.19 -6.06 -20.56
N SER A 439 1.29 -6.34 -19.87
CA SER A 439 2.64 -5.97 -20.33
C SER A 439 3.67 -7.02 -19.88
N LEU A 440 4.97 -6.76 -20.09
CA LEU A 440 6.03 -7.69 -19.69
C LEU A 440 5.98 -8.02 -18.20
N THR A 441 5.65 -7.03 -17.38
CA THR A 441 5.54 -7.17 -15.92
C THR A 441 4.20 -6.65 -15.42
N HIS A 442 3.86 -7.00 -14.18
CA HIS A 442 2.66 -6.52 -13.51
C HIS A 442 2.95 -6.22 -12.04
N PHE A 443 2.29 -5.22 -11.47
CA PHE A 443 2.37 -4.95 -10.03
C PHE A 443 1.41 -5.85 -9.25
N ASN A 444 1.88 -6.39 -8.14
CA ASN A 444 1.01 -6.98 -7.14
C ASN A 444 0.35 -5.86 -6.30
N PRO A 445 -0.74 -6.17 -5.60
CA PRO A 445 -1.35 -5.32 -4.57
C PRO A 445 -0.40 -4.65 -3.57
N ASP A 446 0.69 -5.32 -3.22
CA ASP A 446 1.70 -4.85 -2.28
C ASP A 446 2.81 -4.02 -2.95
N LEU A 447 2.63 -3.69 -4.23
CA LEU A 447 3.57 -2.98 -5.11
C LEU A 447 4.84 -3.75 -5.48
N SER A 448 4.93 -5.04 -5.14
CA SER A 448 5.99 -5.89 -5.70
C SER A 448 5.76 -6.14 -7.19
N LEU A 449 6.84 -6.18 -7.97
CA LEU A 449 6.78 -6.46 -9.40
C LEU A 449 6.81 -7.98 -9.62
N ARG A 450 5.92 -8.50 -10.48
CA ARG A 450 5.93 -9.88 -10.95
C ARG A 450 6.03 -9.97 -12.48
N PRO A 451 6.57 -11.06 -13.04
CA PRO A 451 6.47 -11.36 -14.45
C PRO A 451 5.00 -11.46 -14.91
N ASP A 452 4.72 -11.03 -16.15
CA ASP A 452 3.40 -11.21 -16.79
C ASP A 452 3.56 -11.71 -18.23
N LEU A 453 3.80 -10.89 -19.26
CA LEU A 453 4.15 -11.44 -20.59
C LEU A 453 5.56 -12.05 -20.64
N CYS A 454 6.48 -11.61 -19.77
CA CYS A 454 7.73 -12.33 -19.55
C CYS A 454 7.55 -13.44 -18.50
N GLU A 455 8.42 -14.44 -18.55
CA GLU A 455 8.53 -15.50 -17.54
C GLU A 455 9.53 -15.13 -16.44
N ALA A 456 10.59 -14.40 -16.81
CA ALA A 456 11.63 -13.96 -15.90
C ALA A 456 12.43 -12.79 -16.49
N TRP A 457 13.19 -12.11 -15.64
CA TRP A 457 14.26 -11.22 -16.09
C TRP A 457 15.48 -11.27 -15.16
N GLU A 458 16.62 -10.87 -15.71
CA GLU A 458 17.90 -10.72 -15.05
C GLU A 458 18.44 -9.30 -15.28
N VAL A 459 19.10 -8.76 -14.28
CA VAL A 459 19.71 -7.43 -14.30
C VAL A 459 21.15 -7.55 -13.81
N ASP A 460 22.11 -6.92 -14.49
CA ASP A 460 23.49 -6.83 -14.00
C ASP A 460 23.60 -5.92 -12.76
N ASP A 461 24.75 -5.98 -12.08
CA ASP A 461 24.98 -5.25 -10.82
C ASP A 461 24.90 -3.72 -11.01
N GLU A 462 25.24 -3.25 -12.21
CA GLU A 462 25.23 -1.85 -12.62
C GLU A 462 23.86 -1.38 -13.12
N ALA A 463 22.87 -2.28 -13.25
CA ALA A 463 21.57 -2.00 -13.87
C ALA A 463 21.65 -1.37 -15.27
N THR A 464 22.64 -1.79 -16.05
CA THR A 464 22.86 -1.38 -17.45
C THR A 464 22.42 -2.44 -18.44
N THR A 465 22.30 -3.71 -18.04
CA THR A 465 21.92 -4.81 -18.92
C THR A 465 20.72 -5.55 -18.35
N TYR A 466 19.66 -5.64 -19.15
CA TYR A 466 18.45 -6.39 -18.83
C TYR A 466 18.31 -7.55 -19.79
N THR A 467 18.29 -8.77 -19.27
CA THR A 467 17.96 -9.99 -20.03
C THR A 467 16.55 -10.41 -19.65
N ILE A 468 15.61 -10.32 -20.59
CA ILE A 468 14.20 -10.60 -20.41
C ILE A 468 13.88 -11.90 -21.12
N HIS A 469 13.32 -12.86 -20.40
CA HIS A 469 12.90 -14.16 -20.90
C HIS A 469 11.38 -14.13 -21.15
N LEU A 470 10.96 -14.09 -22.41
CA LEU A 470 9.57 -14.18 -22.83
C LEU A 470 9.02 -15.59 -22.57
N ARG A 471 7.70 -15.72 -22.31
CA ARG A 471 7.08 -17.04 -22.15
C ARG A 471 7.05 -17.82 -23.46
N PRO A 472 7.62 -19.03 -23.53
CA PRO A 472 7.56 -19.85 -24.74
C PRO A 472 6.12 -20.25 -25.07
N GLY A 473 5.71 -20.03 -26.33
CA GLY A 473 4.37 -20.38 -26.82
C GLY A 473 3.32 -19.28 -26.67
N LEU A 474 3.69 -18.06 -26.31
CA LEU A 474 2.78 -16.91 -26.40
C LEU A 474 2.24 -16.70 -27.81
N ARG A 475 1.00 -16.22 -27.89
CA ARG A 475 0.31 -15.96 -29.15
C ARG A 475 -0.48 -14.65 -29.08
N TRP A 476 -0.48 -13.92 -30.18
CA TRP A 476 -1.41 -12.84 -30.44
C TRP A 476 -2.85 -13.35 -30.51
N SER A 477 -3.84 -12.46 -30.37
CA SER A 477 -5.27 -12.79 -30.40
C SER A 477 -5.79 -13.44 -31.69
N ASP A 478 -4.99 -13.40 -32.77
CA ASP A 478 -5.25 -14.07 -34.05
C ASP A 478 -4.58 -15.46 -34.13
N GLY A 479 -3.84 -15.87 -33.09
CA GLY A 479 -3.14 -17.15 -33.00
C GLY A 479 -1.69 -17.11 -33.48
N THR A 480 -1.22 -16.01 -34.08
CA THR A 480 0.18 -15.87 -34.53
C THR A 480 1.11 -15.91 -33.33
N PRO A 481 2.24 -16.66 -33.37
CA PRO A 481 3.20 -16.68 -32.28
C PRO A 481 3.76 -15.30 -31.96
N PHE A 482 3.82 -14.95 -30.68
CA PHE A 482 4.53 -13.77 -30.19
C PHE A 482 5.95 -14.17 -29.79
N THR A 483 6.96 -13.50 -30.36
CA THR A 483 8.37 -13.84 -30.14
C THR A 483 9.23 -12.58 -30.07
N SER A 484 10.51 -12.76 -29.76
CA SER A 484 11.51 -11.68 -29.79
C SER A 484 11.66 -10.99 -31.16
N GLU A 485 11.18 -11.60 -32.26
CA GLU A 485 11.12 -10.97 -33.57
C GLU A 485 10.12 -9.80 -33.64
N ASP A 486 9.03 -9.82 -32.85
CA ASP A 486 8.11 -8.69 -32.73
C ASP A 486 8.79 -7.49 -32.05
N VAL A 487 9.63 -7.77 -31.06
CA VAL A 487 10.46 -6.77 -30.35
C VAL A 487 11.55 -6.22 -31.27
N ARG A 488 12.27 -7.11 -31.99
CA ARG A 488 13.29 -6.73 -32.97
C ARG A 488 12.69 -5.84 -34.06
N TRP A 489 11.55 -6.23 -34.62
CA TRP A 489 10.91 -5.44 -35.68
C TRP A 489 10.46 -4.06 -35.19
N TRP A 490 9.85 -3.98 -34.01
CA TRP A 490 9.51 -2.70 -33.37
C TRP A 490 10.77 -1.82 -33.24
N TYR A 491 11.86 -2.37 -32.75
CA TYR A 491 13.10 -1.62 -32.58
C TYR A 491 13.71 -1.16 -33.92
N ASP A 492 13.87 -2.07 -34.89
CA ASP A 492 14.56 -1.81 -36.15
C ASP A 492 13.74 -0.91 -37.10
N GLU A 493 12.44 -1.12 -37.19
CA GLU A 493 11.59 -0.44 -38.18
C GLU A 493 10.72 0.67 -37.59
N VAL A 494 10.45 0.69 -36.28
CA VAL A 494 9.62 1.76 -35.68
C VAL A 494 10.47 2.74 -34.88
N VAL A 495 11.32 2.25 -33.97
CA VAL A 495 12.15 3.12 -33.12
C VAL A 495 13.23 3.84 -33.92
N HIS A 496 13.82 3.19 -34.94
CA HIS A 496 14.85 3.78 -35.79
C HIS A 496 14.33 4.52 -37.04
N ASP A 497 13.02 4.51 -37.29
CA ASP A 497 12.43 5.28 -38.38
C ASP A 497 12.03 6.67 -37.89
N ALA A 498 12.77 7.69 -38.33
CA ALA A 498 12.56 9.09 -37.94
C ALA A 498 11.18 9.65 -38.35
N ALA A 499 10.46 9.02 -39.29
CA ALA A 499 9.10 9.40 -39.63
C ALA A 499 8.07 8.92 -38.59
N LEU A 500 8.38 7.86 -37.84
CA LEU A 500 7.54 7.34 -36.77
C LEU A 500 8.01 7.79 -35.39
N THR A 501 9.32 7.84 -35.19
CA THR A 501 10.00 8.16 -33.93
C THR A 501 11.04 9.26 -34.19
N PRO A 502 10.62 10.53 -34.27
CA PRO A 502 11.51 11.64 -34.63
C PRO A 502 12.53 11.99 -33.54
N SER A 503 12.34 11.50 -32.31
CA SER A 503 13.25 11.72 -31.18
C SER A 503 13.41 10.44 -30.36
N PRO A 504 14.58 10.19 -29.74
CA PRO A 504 14.81 9.00 -28.93
C PRO A 504 13.74 8.81 -27.85
N LEU A 505 13.24 7.57 -27.71
CA LEU A 505 12.22 7.25 -26.72
C LEU A 505 12.83 7.33 -25.31
N ARG A 506 12.38 8.29 -24.49
CA ARG A 506 12.89 8.49 -23.11
C ARG A 506 12.84 7.22 -22.25
N SER A 507 11.78 6.42 -22.35
CA SER A 507 11.62 5.15 -21.60
C SER A 507 12.63 4.07 -21.97
N TYR A 508 13.36 4.24 -23.07
CA TYR A 508 14.36 3.30 -23.58
C TYR A 508 15.72 3.98 -23.84
N SER A 509 15.92 5.18 -23.30
CA SER A 509 17.13 5.97 -23.48
C SER A 509 17.68 6.45 -22.14
N THR A 510 18.99 6.63 -22.05
CA THR A 510 19.68 7.09 -20.83
C THR A 510 20.71 8.15 -21.16
N GLY A 511 21.00 9.05 -20.22
CA GLY A 511 22.00 10.11 -20.36
C GLY A 511 21.45 11.42 -20.96
N GLU A 512 22.30 12.44 -20.97
CA GLU A 512 22.07 13.75 -21.58
C GLU A 512 23.26 14.07 -22.52
N PRO A 513 23.07 14.13 -23.86
CA PRO A 513 21.83 13.85 -24.59
C PRO A 513 21.38 12.38 -24.47
N PRO A 514 20.08 12.07 -24.68
CA PRO A 514 19.55 10.72 -24.52
C PRO A 514 20.15 9.74 -25.52
N VAL A 515 20.75 8.67 -25.00
CA VAL A 515 21.30 7.56 -25.78
C VAL A 515 20.32 6.39 -25.71
N LEU A 516 19.75 6.02 -26.87
CA LEU A 516 18.88 4.85 -27.00
C LEU A 516 19.65 3.57 -26.61
N MET A 517 18.96 2.66 -25.91
CA MET A 517 19.50 1.34 -25.59
C MET A 517 19.89 0.56 -26.85
N ALA A 518 20.84 -0.36 -26.71
CA ALA A 518 21.13 -1.37 -27.72
C ALA A 518 20.31 -2.64 -27.46
N LEU A 519 19.62 -3.13 -28.50
CA LEU A 519 18.83 -4.35 -28.47
C LEU A 519 19.58 -5.53 -29.08
N ASP A 520 19.50 -6.69 -28.42
CA ASP A 520 19.87 -7.99 -28.98
C ASP A 520 18.79 -9.02 -28.67
N VAL A 521 18.48 -9.90 -29.62
CA VAL A 521 17.53 -11.01 -29.42
C VAL A 521 18.21 -12.31 -29.87
N PRO A 522 18.91 -13.02 -28.97
CA PRO A 522 19.76 -14.16 -29.35
C PRO A 522 18.95 -15.42 -29.73
N ASP A 523 17.69 -15.50 -29.32
CA ASP A 523 16.75 -16.54 -29.69
C ASP A 523 15.31 -16.02 -29.64
N ALA A 524 14.33 -16.87 -29.95
CA ALA A 524 12.91 -16.52 -30.09
C ALA A 524 12.25 -16.01 -28.80
N TYR A 525 12.84 -16.26 -27.63
CA TYR A 525 12.22 -15.95 -26.34
C TYR A 525 13.14 -15.16 -25.40
N THR A 526 14.28 -14.68 -25.89
CA THR A 526 15.22 -13.88 -25.09
C THR A 526 15.40 -12.51 -25.71
N VAL A 527 15.25 -11.47 -24.89
CA VAL A 527 15.42 -10.06 -25.27
C VAL A 527 16.46 -9.44 -24.34
N VAL A 528 17.54 -8.91 -24.89
CA VAL A 528 18.62 -8.27 -24.13
C VAL A 528 18.67 -6.79 -24.48
N MET A 529 18.40 -5.93 -23.50
CA MET A 529 18.48 -4.47 -23.63
C MET A 529 19.67 -3.94 -22.84
N ARG A 530 20.52 -3.13 -23.49
CA ARG A 530 21.74 -2.57 -22.90
C ARG A 530 21.71 -1.05 -22.94
N PHE A 531 21.78 -0.42 -21.78
CA PHE A 531 21.77 1.02 -21.60
C PHE A 531 23.19 1.57 -21.47
N ALA A 532 23.37 2.84 -21.87
CA ALA A 532 24.65 3.53 -21.75
C ALA A 532 24.97 3.93 -20.31
N HIS A 533 23.94 4.10 -19.47
CA HIS A 533 24.03 4.46 -18.06
C HIS A 533 23.09 3.58 -17.22
N PRO A 534 23.31 3.46 -15.89
CA PRO A 534 22.43 2.70 -15.00
C PRO A 534 20.96 3.15 -15.11
N PHE A 535 20.04 2.18 -15.21
CA PHE A 535 18.61 2.44 -15.27
C PHE A 535 17.81 1.49 -14.35
N PRO A 536 17.99 1.56 -13.03
CA PRO A 536 17.47 0.59 -12.04
C PRO A 536 15.94 0.44 -11.98
N VAL A 537 15.18 1.42 -12.45
CA VAL A 537 13.70 1.36 -12.45
C VAL A 537 13.10 0.85 -13.76
N PHE A 538 13.93 0.45 -14.73
CA PHE A 538 13.49 0.08 -16.08
C PHE A 538 12.36 -0.95 -16.09
N MET A 539 12.49 -2.04 -15.32
CA MET A 539 11.47 -3.11 -15.28
C MET A 539 10.14 -2.64 -14.68
N HIS A 540 10.15 -1.70 -13.73
CA HIS A 540 8.91 -1.14 -13.17
C HIS A 540 8.11 -0.36 -14.23
N GLN A 541 8.79 0.24 -15.22
CA GLN A 541 8.14 0.94 -16.33
C GLN A 541 7.51 -0.04 -17.34
N GLN A 542 7.96 -1.30 -17.36
CA GLN A 542 7.44 -2.36 -18.24
C GLN A 542 6.13 -2.97 -17.73
N ASN A 543 5.41 -2.31 -16.82
CA ASN A 543 4.03 -2.66 -16.48
C ASN A 543 3.02 -1.93 -17.40
N THR A 544 3.43 -0.80 -17.98
CA THR A 544 2.57 0.02 -18.87
C THR A 544 3.14 0.23 -20.26
N ALA A 545 4.38 -0.24 -20.51
CA ALA A 545 5.05 -0.06 -21.78
C ALA A 545 4.86 -1.29 -22.69
N GLU A 546 4.89 -1.11 -24.00
CA GLU A 546 4.83 -2.21 -24.97
C GLU A 546 6.04 -2.09 -25.91
N PRO A 547 7.21 -2.66 -25.57
CA PRO A 547 8.40 -2.67 -26.44
C PRO A 547 8.26 -3.64 -27.62
N PHE A 548 7.06 -3.71 -28.22
CA PHE A 548 6.72 -4.63 -29.28
C PHE A 548 5.46 -4.15 -30.00
N LEU A 549 5.28 -4.60 -31.22
CA LEU A 549 4.05 -4.45 -32.01
C LEU A 549 3.80 -5.77 -32.75
N PRO A 550 2.54 -6.09 -33.14
CA PRO A 550 2.25 -7.29 -33.92
C PRO A 550 2.85 -7.14 -35.32
N ALA A 551 4.10 -7.59 -35.50
CA ALA A 551 4.90 -7.26 -36.67
C ALA A 551 4.28 -7.84 -37.95
N HIS A 552 3.72 -9.04 -37.87
CA HIS A 552 3.02 -9.70 -38.99
C HIS A 552 1.85 -8.88 -39.52
N TYR A 553 1.18 -8.10 -38.66
CA TYR A 553 0.07 -7.24 -39.04
C TYR A 553 0.53 -5.82 -39.39
N MET A 554 1.36 -5.18 -38.55
CA MET A 554 1.70 -3.76 -38.70
C MET A 554 2.64 -3.46 -39.88
N ARG A 555 3.38 -4.45 -40.39
CA ARG A 555 4.27 -4.29 -41.56
C ARG A 555 3.55 -3.75 -42.80
N GLN A 556 2.27 -4.05 -42.99
CA GLN A 556 1.51 -3.59 -44.15
C GLN A 556 1.28 -2.07 -44.17
N PHE A 557 1.31 -1.43 -43.00
CA PHE A 557 1.15 0.02 -42.84
C PHE A 557 2.48 0.77 -42.81
N HIS A 558 3.61 0.04 -42.91
CA HIS A 558 4.94 0.60 -42.83
C HIS A 558 5.54 0.80 -44.22
N MET A 559 5.93 2.02 -44.58
CA MET A 559 6.36 2.38 -45.94
C MET A 559 7.56 1.56 -46.44
N ARG A 560 8.48 1.19 -45.54
CA ARG A 560 9.65 0.36 -45.88
C ARG A 560 9.33 -1.13 -45.97
N CYS A 561 8.33 -1.61 -45.25
CA CYS A 561 8.04 -3.05 -45.14
C CYS A 561 6.92 -3.51 -46.07
N THR A 562 6.02 -2.62 -46.48
CA THR A 562 4.95 -2.96 -47.42
C THR A 562 5.50 -3.17 -48.84
N ALA A 563 4.98 -4.19 -49.53
CA ALA A 563 5.26 -4.43 -50.93
C ALA A 563 4.47 -3.46 -51.85
N ASP A 564 3.34 -2.93 -51.36
CA ASP A 564 2.43 -2.08 -52.12
C ASP A 564 2.35 -0.68 -51.49
N ARG A 565 3.32 0.15 -51.87
CA ARG A 565 3.42 1.53 -51.39
C ARG A 565 2.37 2.45 -52.00
N GLU A 566 1.88 2.12 -53.19
CA GLU A 566 0.88 2.93 -53.90
C GLU A 566 -0.46 2.81 -53.17
N THR A 567 -0.91 1.59 -52.89
CA THR A 567 -2.13 1.35 -52.11
C THR A 567 -2.04 1.95 -50.70
N LEU A 568 -0.87 1.86 -50.05
CA LEU A 568 -0.68 2.53 -48.75
C LEU A 568 -0.83 4.04 -48.87
N GLN A 569 -0.24 4.66 -49.89
CA GLN A 569 -0.31 6.11 -50.11
C GLN A 569 -1.74 6.57 -50.45
N GLU A 570 -2.49 5.77 -51.21
CA GLU A 570 -3.91 5.99 -51.45
C GLU A 570 -4.71 5.93 -50.15
N ALA A 571 -4.45 4.92 -49.31
CA ALA A 571 -5.11 4.76 -48.01
C ALA A 571 -4.82 5.92 -47.05
N VAL A 572 -3.56 6.40 -47.00
CA VAL A 572 -3.16 7.59 -46.23
C VAL A 572 -3.95 8.82 -46.67
N THR A 573 -4.07 9.02 -47.99
CA THR A 573 -4.79 10.15 -48.57
C THR A 573 -6.29 10.05 -48.29
N ALA A 574 -6.88 8.86 -48.45
CA ALA A 574 -8.28 8.60 -48.19
C ALA A 574 -8.65 8.77 -46.71
N ALA A 575 -7.74 8.44 -45.80
CA ALA A 575 -7.90 8.66 -44.37
C ALA A 575 -7.75 10.14 -43.94
N GLY A 576 -7.34 11.03 -44.84
CA GLY A 576 -7.07 12.44 -44.50
C GLY A 576 -5.87 12.62 -43.56
N CYS A 577 -5.00 11.61 -43.44
CA CYS A 577 -3.79 11.68 -42.65
C CYS A 577 -2.76 12.59 -43.34
N ARG A 578 -2.04 13.39 -42.54
CA ARG A 578 -0.98 14.28 -43.04
C ARG A 578 0.14 13.52 -43.75
N ASP A 579 0.51 12.37 -43.20
CA ASP A 579 1.62 11.54 -43.65
C ASP A 579 1.37 10.07 -43.28
N TRP A 580 2.16 9.17 -43.86
CA TRP A 580 2.03 7.74 -43.61
C TRP A 580 2.34 7.35 -42.16
N GLY A 581 3.15 8.14 -41.45
CA GLY A 581 3.48 7.89 -40.05
C GLY A 581 2.30 8.16 -39.12
N SER A 582 1.57 9.25 -39.37
CA SER A 582 0.31 9.57 -38.69
C SER A 582 -0.72 8.47 -38.94
N TYR A 583 -0.82 7.97 -40.18
CA TYR A 583 -1.70 6.85 -40.53
C TYR A 583 -1.28 5.55 -39.83
N PHE A 584 0.02 5.23 -39.79
CA PHE A 584 0.55 4.06 -39.08
C PHE A 584 0.14 4.07 -37.60
N TRP A 585 0.33 5.19 -36.91
CA TRP A 585 -0.05 5.32 -35.50
C TRP A 585 -1.55 5.29 -35.28
N GLU A 586 -2.35 5.78 -36.23
CA GLU A 586 -3.80 5.62 -36.19
C GLU A 586 -4.21 4.14 -36.30
N ARG A 587 -3.62 3.38 -37.24
CA ARG A 587 -3.85 1.94 -37.39
C ARG A 587 -3.35 1.12 -36.20
N ASN A 588 -2.36 1.63 -35.47
CA ASN A 588 -1.85 0.98 -34.25
C ASN A 588 -2.78 1.13 -33.03
N LYS A 589 -3.76 2.03 -33.05
CA LYS A 589 -4.70 2.21 -31.93
C LYS A 589 -5.68 1.04 -31.89
N TRP A 590 -5.42 0.06 -31.03
CA TRP A 590 -6.27 -1.14 -30.88
C TRP A 590 -7.76 -0.80 -30.66
N TYR A 591 -8.06 0.28 -29.95
CA TYR A 591 -9.42 0.72 -29.66
C TYR A 591 -10.13 1.42 -30.84
N LEU A 592 -9.41 1.77 -31.91
CA LEU A 592 -9.96 2.28 -33.17
C LEU A 592 -9.78 1.30 -34.34
N ASN A 593 -8.98 0.24 -34.15
CA ASN A 593 -8.71 -0.77 -35.16
C ASN A 593 -8.93 -2.19 -34.58
N PRO A 594 -10.16 -2.73 -34.68
CA PRO A 594 -10.50 -4.03 -34.12
C PRO A 594 -9.75 -5.20 -34.75
N ASP A 595 -9.24 -5.02 -35.97
CA ASP A 595 -8.47 -6.05 -36.68
C ASP A 595 -7.02 -6.15 -36.19
N ARG A 596 -6.53 -5.17 -35.41
CA ARG A 596 -5.18 -5.20 -34.84
C ARG A 596 -5.09 -6.31 -33.78
N PRO A 597 -4.19 -7.30 -33.94
CA PRO A 597 -3.99 -8.33 -32.92
C PRO A 597 -3.52 -7.75 -31.58
N VAL A 598 -3.98 -8.34 -30.47
CA VAL A 598 -3.66 -7.91 -29.10
C VAL A 598 -3.20 -9.08 -28.22
N LEU A 599 -2.50 -8.79 -27.13
CA LEU A 599 -2.13 -9.75 -26.07
C LEU A 599 -3.01 -9.62 -24.81
N TYR A 600 -3.97 -8.69 -24.84
CA TYR A 600 -4.85 -8.37 -23.72
C TYR A 600 -5.88 -9.48 -23.41
N PRO A 601 -6.48 -9.50 -22.20
CA PRO A 601 -7.54 -10.44 -21.81
C PRO A 601 -8.80 -10.37 -22.67
N TRP A 602 -9.13 -9.20 -23.21
CA TRP A 602 -10.22 -9.02 -24.16
C TRP A 602 -9.73 -8.28 -25.41
N ARG A 603 -10.39 -8.52 -26.54
CA ARG A 603 -10.18 -7.81 -27.81
C ARG A 603 -11.44 -7.03 -28.20
N PRO A 604 -11.31 -5.86 -28.83
CA PRO A 604 -12.45 -5.10 -29.32
C PRO A 604 -13.14 -5.80 -30.49
N THR A 605 -14.46 -5.63 -30.61
CA THR A 605 -15.24 -6.07 -31.78
C THR A 605 -15.76 -4.92 -32.64
N ASN A 606 -15.67 -3.70 -32.13
CA ASN A 606 -16.00 -2.46 -32.82
C ASN A 606 -15.06 -1.34 -32.36
N THR A 607 -15.27 -0.11 -32.85
CA THR A 607 -14.43 1.04 -32.50
C THR A 607 -14.98 1.79 -31.30
N LEU A 608 -14.10 2.44 -30.55
CA LEU A 608 -14.42 3.29 -29.40
C LEU A 608 -15.27 4.53 -29.77
N GLU A 609 -15.43 4.81 -31.07
CA GLU A 609 -16.33 5.86 -31.58
C GLU A 609 -17.82 5.47 -31.47
N SER A 610 -18.10 4.18 -31.30
CA SER A 610 -19.46 3.66 -31.16
C SER A 610 -20.09 4.09 -29.83
N ASP A 611 -21.42 4.27 -29.81
CA ASP A 611 -22.16 4.55 -28.56
C ASP A 611 -22.05 3.43 -27.52
N LEU A 612 -21.81 2.20 -27.97
CA LEU A 612 -21.51 1.04 -27.14
C LEU A 612 -20.23 0.39 -27.68
N PHE A 613 -19.12 0.55 -26.98
CA PHE A 613 -17.86 -0.13 -27.29
C PHE A 613 -17.83 -1.49 -26.60
N VAL A 614 -17.47 -2.55 -27.34
CA VAL A 614 -17.58 -3.93 -26.87
C VAL A 614 -16.22 -4.62 -26.94
N LEU A 615 -15.84 -5.22 -25.82
CA LEU A 615 -14.68 -6.09 -25.68
C LEU A 615 -15.16 -7.52 -25.45
N GLU A 616 -14.58 -8.48 -26.18
CA GLU A 616 -14.86 -9.92 -26.05
C GLU A 616 -13.61 -10.70 -25.67
N ARG A 617 -13.79 -11.82 -24.97
CA ARG A 617 -12.69 -12.66 -24.48
C ARG A 617 -11.66 -12.94 -25.57
N ASN A 618 -10.39 -12.71 -25.26
CA ASN A 618 -9.29 -13.12 -26.12
C ASN A 618 -9.01 -14.63 -25.93
N PRO A 619 -9.25 -15.48 -26.94
CA PRO A 619 -8.99 -16.91 -26.81
C PRO A 619 -7.50 -17.22 -26.64
N CYS A 620 -6.58 -16.34 -27.02
CA CYS A 620 -5.14 -16.58 -26.86
C CYS A 620 -4.57 -15.94 -25.59
N PHE A 621 -5.41 -15.45 -24.67
CA PHE A 621 -4.89 -14.83 -23.44
C PHE A 621 -4.07 -15.82 -22.61
N CYS A 622 -2.91 -15.36 -22.14
CA CYS A 622 -1.89 -16.19 -21.53
C CYS A 622 -2.06 -16.42 -20.01
N GLY A 623 -3.04 -15.74 -19.39
CA GLY A 623 -3.26 -15.79 -17.95
C GLY A 623 -4.17 -16.95 -17.52
N VAL A 624 -3.85 -17.56 -16.38
CA VAL A 624 -4.65 -18.60 -15.71
C VAL A 624 -4.81 -18.29 -14.22
N ASP A 625 -5.87 -18.83 -13.62
CA ASP A 625 -6.06 -18.81 -12.18
C ASP A 625 -5.27 -19.94 -11.45
N GLU A 626 -5.46 -20.05 -10.13
CA GLU A 626 -4.86 -21.11 -9.32
C GLU A 626 -5.43 -22.52 -9.57
N ALA A 627 -6.55 -22.64 -10.26
CA ALA A 627 -7.18 -23.92 -10.65
C ALA A 627 -6.81 -24.35 -12.08
N GLY A 628 -6.09 -23.54 -12.85
CA GLY A 628 -5.76 -23.78 -14.25
C GLY A 628 -6.88 -23.40 -15.23
N GLN A 629 -7.83 -22.56 -14.83
CA GLN A 629 -8.82 -21.96 -15.71
C GLN A 629 -8.17 -20.82 -16.49
N GLN A 630 -8.21 -20.89 -17.82
CA GLN A 630 -7.78 -19.80 -18.68
C GLN A 630 -8.70 -18.59 -18.47
N LEU A 631 -8.09 -17.43 -18.21
CA LEU A 631 -8.79 -16.18 -18.00
C LEU A 631 -9.04 -15.44 -19.32
N PRO A 632 -9.89 -14.39 -19.32
CA PRO A 632 -10.76 -13.90 -18.25
C PRO A 632 -11.97 -14.80 -17.95
N TYR A 633 -12.50 -14.72 -16.72
CA TYR A 633 -13.76 -15.40 -16.38
C TYR A 633 -14.97 -14.79 -17.09
N VAL A 634 -15.05 -13.47 -17.18
CA VAL A 634 -16.15 -12.76 -17.84
C VAL A 634 -15.97 -12.77 -19.36
N ASP A 635 -17.06 -13.04 -20.10
CA ASP A 635 -17.01 -13.15 -21.57
C ASP A 635 -16.82 -11.79 -22.24
N ARG A 636 -17.51 -10.77 -21.73
CA ARG A 636 -17.57 -9.44 -22.35
C ARG A 636 -17.48 -8.30 -21.37
N VAL A 637 -16.92 -7.19 -21.84
CA VAL A 637 -16.93 -5.91 -21.14
C VAL A 637 -17.45 -4.86 -22.11
N THR A 638 -18.43 -4.08 -21.70
CA THR A 638 -19.05 -3.07 -22.56
C THR A 638 -18.92 -1.68 -21.97
N PHE A 639 -18.64 -0.69 -22.78
CA PHE A 639 -18.59 0.72 -22.39
C PHE A 639 -19.67 1.49 -23.14
N ARG A 640 -20.67 1.99 -22.40
CA ARG A 640 -21.75 2.82 -22.94
C ARG A 640 -21.41 4.30 -22.82
N ARG A 641 -21.54 5.06 -23.90
CA ARG A 641 -21.19 6.49 -23.93
C ARG A 641 -22.26 7.31 -23.21
N PHE A 642 -21.88 8.09 -22.20
CA PHE A 642 -22.79 9.04 -21.56
C PHE A 642 -22.62 10.45 -22.14
N ALA A 643 -23.71 11.22 -22.15
CA ALA A 643 -23.69 12.61 -22.60
C ALA A 643 -23.34 13.59 -21.46
N SER A 644 -23.59 13.21 -20.20
CA SER A 644 -23.31 14.00 -19.00
C SER A 644 -23.09 13.10 -17.78
N ILE A 645 -22.45 13.64 -16.73
CA ILE A 645 -22.27 12.94 -15.45
C ILE A 645 -23.63 12.58 -14.82
N ASP A 646 -24.65 13.44 -14.93
CA ASP A 646 -26.00 13.11 -14.45
C ASP A 646 -26.59 11.87 -15.13
N THR A 647 -26.31 11.70 -16.43
CA THR A 647 -26.75 10.51 -17.18
C THR A 647 -26.08 9.25 -16.61
N LEU A 648 -24.78 9.31 -16.35
CA LEU A 648 -24.04 8.22 -15.70
C LEU A 648 -24.59 7.92 -14.30
N ASN A 649 -24.81 8.96 -13.49
CA ASN A 649 -25.33 8.83 -12.13
C ASN A 649 -26.71 8.16 -12.13
N MET A 650 -27.60 8.50 -13.07
CA MET A 650 -28.89 7.83 -13.22
C MET A 650 -28.75 6.35 -13.57
N TRP A 651 -27.83 5.98 -14.47
CA TRP A 651 -27.56 4.57 -14.79
C TRP A 651 -27.02 3.80 -13.58
N ILE A 652 -26.15 4.42 -12.78
CA ILE A 652 -25.67 3.86 -11.52
C ILE A 652 -26.84 3.60 -10.56
N LEU A 653 -27.69 4.60 -10.33
CA LEU A 653 -28.86 4.49 -9.45
C LEU A 653 -29.82 3.38 -9.87
N ASN A 654 -30.04 3.21 -11.17
CA ASN A 654 -30.87 2.15 -11.74
C ASN A 654 -30.20 0.77 -11.72
N GLY A 655 -28.92 0.67 -11.34
CA GLY A 655 -28.16 -0.59 -11.37
C GLY A 655 -27.83 -1.07 -12.78
N GLU A 656 -27.74 -0.16 -13.75
CA GLU A 656 -27.36 -0.43 -15.14
C GLU A 656 -25.83 -0.50 -15.35
N ILE A 657 -25.06 -0.03 -14.36
CA ILE A 657 -23.59 -0.09 -14.32
C ILE A 657 -23.15 -1.15 -13.33
N ASP A 658 -22.25 -2.02 -13.77
CA ASP A 658 -21.83 -3.19 -13.01
C ASP A 658 -20.55 -2.95 -12.19
N LEU A 659 -19.56 -2.28 -12.80
CA LEU A 659 -18.32 -1.94 -12.12
C LEU A 659 -17.72 -0.62 -12.63
N GLN A 660 -17.70 0.41 -11.79
CA GLN A 660 -17.24 1.75 -12.21
C GLN A 660 -16.67 2.55 -11.03
N GLY A 661 -15.39 2.93 -11.12
CA GLY A 661 -14.80 3.99 -10.28
C GLY A 661 -14.50 5.26 -11.07
N ARG A 662 -14.11 5.12 -12.35
CA ARG A 662 -13.87 6.25 -13.24
C ARG A 662 -15.13 7.09 -13.46
N HIS A 663 -15.02 8.41 -13.29
CA HIS A 663 -16.14 9.38 -13.33
C HIS A 663 -17.16 9.24 -12.17
N VAL A 664 -16.89 8.41 -11.18
CA VAL A 664 -17.70 8.31 -9.96
C VAL A 664 -17.06 9.25 -8.92
N ASP A 665 -17.72 10.37 -8.66
CA ASP A 665 -17.21 11.41 -7.77
C ASP A 665 -17.72 11.24 -6.34
N ILE A 666 -16.85 11.54 -5.38
CA ILE A 666 -17.13 11.45 -3.94
C ILE A 666 -18.23 12.41 -3.47
N GLY A 667 -18.45 13.53 -4.16
CA GLY A 667 -19.56 14.44 -3.91
C GLY A 667 -20.95 13.80 -4.08
N HIS A 668 -21.05 12.70 -4.83
CA HIS A 668 -22.28 11.91 -4.97
C HIS A 668 -22.33 10.69 -4.04
N TYR A 669 -21.38 10.53 -3.12
CA TYR A 669 -21.27 9.36 -2.24
C TYR A 669 -22.56 9.06 -1.48
N ALA A 670 -23.14 10.08 -0.82
CA ALA A 670 -24.36 9.90 -0.03
C ALA A 670 -25.55 9.45 -0.91
N LEU A 671 -25.64 9.95 -2.14
CA LEU A 671 -26.66 9.57 -3.12
C LEU A 671 -26.52 8.09 -3.50
N PHE A 672 -25.31 7.65 -3.87
CA PHE A 672 -25.08 6.25 -4.21
C PHE A 672 -25.30 5.34 -3.01
N LYS A 673 -24.79 5.73 -1.84
CA LYS A 673 -24.91 4.95 -0.61
C LYS A 673 -26.37 4.74 -0.19
N ALA A 674 -27.21 5.78 -0.31
CA ALA A 674 -28.63 5.69 -0.01
C ALA A 674 -29.41 4.76 -0.96
N ASN A 675 -28.88 4.49 -2.16
CA ASN A 675 -29.55 3.73 -3.21
C ASN A 675 -28.96 2.34 -3.48
N GLU A 676 -27.93 1.90 -2.73
CA GLU A 676 -27.31 0.57 -2.85
C GLU A 676 -28.35 -0.56 -2.97
N ARG A 677 -29.32 -0.59 -2.05
CA ARG A 677 -30.36 -1.62 -2.02
C ARG A 677 -31.29 -1.56 -3.24
N LEU A 678 -31.61 -0.37 -3.74
CA LEU A 678 -32.51 -0.19 -4.89
C LEU A 678 -31.81 -0.52 -6.19
N GLY A 679 -30.56 -0.09 -6.35
CA GLY A 679 -29.75 -0.36 -7.53
C GLY A 679 -29.10 -1.74 -7.54
N GLY A 680 -29.14 -2.50 -6.44
CA GLY A 680 -28.51 -3.82 -6.34
C GLY A 680 -26.99 -3.76 -6.51
N TYR A 681 -26.36 -2.77 -5.86
CA TYR A 681 -24.91 -2.57 -5.86
C TYR A 681 -24.44 -2.16 -4.47
N ARG A 682 -23.13 -2.22 -4.28
CA ARG A 682 -22.41 -1.59 -3.16
C ARG A 682 -21.50 -0.49 -3.66
N VAL A 683 -21.30 0.52 -2.83
CA VAL A 683 -20.29 1.57 -2.97
C VAL A 683 -19.11 1.18 -2.11
N ASP A 684 -18.00 0.84 -2.75
CA ASP A 684 -16.73 0.58 -2.09
C ASP A 684 -15.84 1.83 -2.17
N LEU A 685 -14.95 2.03 -1.19
CA LEU A 685 -14.08 3.21 -1.14
C LEU A 685 -12.64 2.79 -1.33
N TRP A 686 -12.10 3.03 -2.52
CA TRP A 686 -10.71 2.74 -2.86
C TRP A 686 -9.73 3.73 -2.26
N ARG A 687 -8.51 3.24 -2.11
CA ARG A 687 -7.36 4.05 -1.68
C ARG A 687 -6.78 4.76 -2.88
N THR A 688 -7.02 6.06 -2.99
CA THR A 688 -6.23 6.90 -3.88
C THR A 688 -5.07 7.48 -3.07
N ASP A 689 -3.92 7.70 -3.73
CA ASP A 689 -2.88 8.53 -3.15
C ASP A 689 -2.98 9.97 -3.61
N ASP A 690 -4.03 10.30 -4.37
CA ASP A 690 -4.12 11.61 -4.99
C ASP A 690 -4.30 12.68 -3.90
N GLY A 691 -3.76 13.85 -4.17
CA GLY A 691 -3.86 14.98 -3.28
C GLY A 691 -3.95 16.25 -4.09
N ILE A 692 -4.97 17.04 -3.77
CA ILE A 692 -5.35 18.23 -4.52
C ILE A 692 -4.44 19.37 -4.11
N THR A 693 -3.92 20.07 -5.12
CA THR A 693 -2.98 21.16 -4.92
C THR A 693 -3.38 22.38 -5.73
N LEU A 694 -3.11 23.56 -5.17
CA LEU A 694 -2.83 24.75 -5.96
C LEU A 694 -1.32 24.77 -6.19
N GLY A 695 -0.90 24.69 -7.45
CA GLY A 695 0.48 24.88 -7.89
C GLY A 695 0.66 26.29 -8.43
N PRO A 696 1.17 27.26 -7.64
CA PRO A 696 1.53 28.57 -8.17
C PRO A 696 2.69 28.39 -9.16
N ASN A 697 2.62 29.01 -10.34
CA ASN A 697 3.70 28.89 -11.32
C ASN A 697 4.84 29.87 -10.97
N HIS A 698 5.95 29.35 -10.44
CA HIS A 698 7.09 30.17 -9.98
C HIS A 698 7.85 30.82 -11.14
N ASP A 699 7.63 30.36 -12.37
CA ASP A 699 8.20 30.89 -13.60
C ASP A 699 7.12 31.33 -14.59
N CYS A 700 6.02 31.88 -14.09
CA CYS A 700 4.96 32.38 -14.95
C CYS A 700 5.43 33.58 -15.79
N LYS A 701 4.84 33.75 -16.97
CA LYS A 701 5.13 34.88 -17.88
C LYS A 701 4.79 36.26 -17.29
N ASP A 702 3.87 36.33 -16.32
CA ASP A 702 3.58 37.59 -15.63
C ASP A 702 4.70 37.91 -14.61
N PRO A 703 5.46 39.00 -14.80
CA PRO A 703 6.60 39.32 -13.93
C PRO A 703 6.21 39.64 -12.49
N ARG A 704 4.99 40.16 -12.24
CA ARG A 704 4.50 40.46 -10.88
C ARG A 704 4.23 39.16 -10.13
N LEU A 705 3.56 38.22 -10.78
CA LEU A 705 3.27 36.90 -10.21
C LEU A 705 4.53 36.04 -10.04
N LYS A 706 5.49 36.12 -10.96
CA LYS A 706 6.79 35.43 -10.84
C LYS A 706 7.52 35.85 -9.55
N VAL A 707 7.58 37.15 -9.26
CA VAL A 707 8.16 37.66 -8.00
C VAL A 707 7.32 37.24 -6.79
N PHE A 708 6.00 37.35 -6.89
CA PHE A 708 5.08 37.02 -5.80
C PHE A 708 5.17 35.53 -5.39
N PHE A 709 5.04 34.60 -6.34
CA PHE A 709 5.13 33.16 -6.11
C PHE A 709 6.55 32.69 -5.79
N GLY A 710 7.57 33.41 -6.26
CA GLY A 710 8.97 33.13 -5.93
C GLY A 710 9.32 33.31 -4.45
N ARG A 711 8.60 34.16 -3.71
CA ARG A 711 8.85 34.41 -2.28
C ARG A 711 8.32 33.26 -1.41
N ARG A 712 9.18 32.72 -0.54
CA ARG A 712 8.82 31.63 0.37
C ARG A 712 7.72 32.04 1.34
N GLU A 713 7.78 33.25 1.88
CA GLU A 713 6.84 33.80 2.84
C GLU A 713 5.42 33.87 2.24
N VAL A 714 5.31 34.21 0.96
CA VAL A 714 4.04 34.22 0.22
C VAL A 714 3.49 32.80 0.12
N ARG A 715 4.29 31.82 -0.31
CA ARG A 715 3.83 30.42 -0.42
C ARG A 715 3.43 29.81 0.92
N GLN A 716 4.16 30.14 1.99
CA GLN A 716 3.81 29.78 3.36
C GLN A 716 2.48 30.43 3.77
N ALA A 717 2.28 31.72 3.47
CA ALA A 717 1.03 32.41 3.77
C ALA A 717 -0.18 31.83 3.03
N LEU A 718 -0.03 31.53 1.72
CA LEU A 718 -1.08 30.88 0.93
C LEU A 718 -1.48 29.54 1.55
N ASN A 719 -0.51 28.76 2.03
CA ASN A 719 -0.75 27.48 2.70
C ASN A 719 -1.45 27.62 4.05
N LEU A 720 -1.02 28.57 4.88
CA LEU A 720 -1.59 28.82 6.21
C LEU A 720 -2.99 29.44 6.14
N ALA A 721 -3.34 30.07 5.02
CA ALA A 721 -4.67 30.63 4.78
C ALA A 721 -5.75 29.56 4.55
N VAL A 722 -5.38 28.34 4.18
CA VAL A 722 -6.32 27.26 3.83
C VAL A 722 -6.86 26.56 5.07
N ASP A 723 -8.18 26.54 5.23
CA ASP A 723 -8.87 25.70 6.21
C ASP A 723 -9.15 24.32 5.60
N ARG A 724 -8.14 23.45 5.66
CA ARG A 724 -8.19 22.09 5.09
C ARG A 724 -9.25 21.22 5.76
N ASP A 725 -9.51 21.43 7.05
CA ASP A 725 -10.53 20.70 7.79
C ASP A 725 -11.94 21.11 7.34
N GLU A 726 -12.16 22.40 7.05
CA GLU A 726 -13.40 22.89 6.46
C GLU A 726 -13.65 22.26 5.09
N ILE A 727 -12.66 22.28 4.20
CA ILE A 727 -12.77 21.68 2.87
C ILE A 727 -13.05 20.18 2.99
N ASN A 728 -12.30 19.46 3.83
CA ASN A 728 -12.49 18.02 4.03
C ASN A 728 -13.89 17.70 4.54
N ARG A 729 -14.40 18.43 5.54
CA ARG A 729 -15.76 18.21 6.08
C ARG A 729 -16.86 18.52 5.08
N ARG A 730 -16.76 19.63 4.34
CA ARG A 730 -17.84 20.11 3.45
C ARG A 730 -17.89 19.35 2.13
N ILE A 731 -16.73 19.03 1.55
CA ILE A 731 -16.63 18.45 0.20
C ILE A 731 -16.42 16.94 0.26
N TYR A 732 -15.53 16.49 1.14
CA TYR A 732 -15.09 15.09 1.20
C TYR A 732 -15.71 14.31 2.37
N HIS A 733 -16.73 14.88 3.03
CA HIS A 733 -17.44 14.29 4.17
C HIS A 733 -16.52 13.85 5.34
N GLY A 734 -15.36 14.49 5.49
CA GLY A 734 -14.35 14.16 6.50
C GLY A 734 -13.57 12.88 6.21
N MET A 735 -13.69 12.30 5.01
CA MET A 735 -13.06 11.03 4.65
C MET A 735 -11.65 11.18 4.06
N GLY A 736 -11.27 12.37 3.59
CA GLY A 736 -9.90 12.66 3.15
C GLY A 736 -8.96 12.96 4.32
N VAL A 737 -7.67 13.11 4.02
CA VAL A 737 -6.64 13.49 4.99
C VAL A 737 -6.18 14.94 4.73
N PRO A 738 -6.48 15.89 5.63
CA PRO A 738 -5.92 17.25 5.57
C PRO A 738 -4.39 17.21 5.65
N ARG A 739 -3.71 17.66 4.59
CA ARG A 739 -2.24 17.53 4.50
C ARG A 739 -1.64 18.45 3.45
N GLN A 740 -0.32 18.62 3.54
CA GLN A 740 0.50 19.17 2.45
C GLN A 740 0.77 18.12 1.37
N ALA A 741 1.05 18.59 0.15
CA ALA A 741 1.51 17.78 -0.98
C ALA A 741 2.80 17.04 -0.61
N SER A 742 2.72 15.71 -0.54
CA SER A 742 3.80 14.83 -0.10
C SER A 742 3.45 13.38 -0.43
N PRO A 743 4.45 12.47 -0.50
CA PRO A 743 4.20 11.06 -0.70
C PRO A 743 3.19 10.47 0.29
N SER A 744 2.39 9.50 -0.15
CA SER A 744 1.33 8.90 0.66
C SER A 744 1.86 8.24 1.93
N SER A 745 1.07 8.26 3.01
CA SER A 745 1.44 7.74 4.34
C SER A 745 1.75 6.24 4.35
N TRP A 746 1.33 5.55 3.30
CA TRP A 746 1.45 4.12 3.16
C TRP A 746 2.51 3.69 2.15
N GLY A 747 3.10 4.62 1.39
CA GLY A 747 4.18 4.34 0.45
C GLY A 747 5.57 4.39 1.11
N PRO A 748 6.60 3.78 0.48
CA PRO A 748 7.97 3.77 1.02
C PRO A 748 8.62 5.16 1.10
N HIS A 749 8.13 6.11 0.31
CA HIS A 749 8.65 7.48 0.23
C HIS A 749 7.99 8.45 1.23
N TYR A 750 7.13 7.98 2.13
CA TYR A 750 6.44 8.83 3.12
C TYR A 750 7.43 9.73 3.90
N HIS A 751 7.05 10.98 4.08
CA HIS A 751 7.85 11.98 4.77
C HIS A 751 6.99 12.93 5.61
N ALA A 752 6.84 12.61 6.91
CA ALA A 752 5.98 13.35 7.82
C ALA A 752 6.29 14.87 7.88
N PRO A 753 7.55 15.33 7.95
CA PRO A 753 7.83 16.77 7.99
C PRO A 753 7.31 17.52 6.75
N ALA A 754 7.38 16.91 5.57
CA ALA A 754 6.83 17.51 4.35
C ALA A 754 5.30 17.52 4.38
N THR A 755 4.68 16.46 4.89
CA THR A 755 3.21 16.35 5.04
C THR A 755 2.62 17.40 5.97
N GLU A 756 3.35 17.80 7.01
CA GLU A 756 2.90 18.76 8.03
C GLU A 756 3.28 20.22 7.71
N ALA A 757 4.21 20.44 6.77
CA ALA A 757 4.74 21.75 6.44
C ALA A 757 3.64 22.74 6.03
N CYS A 758 3.46 23.78 6.87
CA CYS A 758 2.43 24.81 6.71
C CYS A 758 1.01 24.26 6.51
N ALA A 759 0.72 23.04 6.98
CA ALA A 759 -0.59 22.41 6.83
C ALA A 759 -1.64 22.94 7.82
N ARG A 760 -1.21 23.57 8.92
CA ARG A 760 -2.10 24.14 9.95
C ARG A 760 -2.70 25.47 9.47
N HIS A 761 -4.02 25.60 9.59
CA HIS A 761 -4.74 26.85 9.34
C HIS A 761 -4.38 27.91 10.41
N ASP A 762 -3.84 29.05 9.97
CA ASP A 762 -3.41 30.18 10.81
C ASP A 762 -3.44 31.50 10.02
N LEU A 763 -4.60 32.18 10.01
CA LEU A 763 -4.81 33.43 9.28
C LEU A 763 -3.96 34.59 9.82
N GLU A 764 -3.67 34.62 11.11
CA GLU A 764 -2.86 35.70 11.69
C GLU A 764 -1.42 35.60 11.19
N ARG A 765 -0.85 34.40 11.20
CA ARG A 765 0.49 34.16 10.67
C ARG A 765 0.54 34.37 9.16
N ALA A 766 -0.48 33.92 8.42
CA ALA A 766 -0.58 34.17 6.98
C ALA A 766 -0.55 35.68 6.67
N ASN A 767 -1.33 36.48 7.40
CA ASN A 767 -1.34 37.93 7.21
C ASN A 767 0.00 38.58 7.57
N ARG A 768 0.64 38.19 8.67
CA ARG A 768 1.97 38.71 9.04
C ARG A 768 3.02 38.41 7.98
N LEU A 769 3.05 37.18 7.45
CA LEU A 769 4.00 36.80 6.40
C LEU A 769 3.79 37.61 5.11
N LEU A 770 2.54 37.90 4.73
CA LEU A 770 2.26 38.76 3.58
C LEU A 770 2.65 40.22 3.83
N ASP A 771 2.48 40.72 5.06
CA ASP A 771 2.91 42.07 5.45
C ASP A 771 4.44 42.19 5.42
N GLU A 772 5.14 41.21 6.00
CA GLU A 772 6.62 41.10 5.99
C GLU A 772 7.18 40.94 4.58
N ALA A 773 6.43 40.27 3.69
CA ALA A 773 6.74 40.19 2.27
C ALA A 773 6.42 41.48 1.49
N GLY A 774 5.95 42.55 2.14
CA GLY A 774 5.75 43.87 1.52
C GLY A 774 4.35 44.13 0.97
N TYR A 775 3.39 43.21 1.16
CA TYR A 775 2.04 43.32 0.60
C TYR A 775 1.01 43.85 1.60
N ALA A 776 1.40 44.73 2.53
CA ALA A 776 0.56 45.20 3.64
C ALA A 776 -0.59 46.14 3.21
N ALA A 777 -0.42 46.89 2.12
CA ALA A 777 -1.41 47.86 1.65
C ALA A 777 -2.67 47.15 1.11
N ARG A 778 -3.85 47.74 1.33
CA ARG A 778 -5.14 47.19 0.89
C ARG A 778 -6.05 48.23 0.23
N ASP A 779 -6.92 47.78 -0.66
CA ASP A 779 -8.04 48.57 -1.21
C ASP A 779 -9.21 48.69 -0.20
N ALA A 780 -10.29 49.37 -0.60
CA ALA A 780 -11.47 49.59 0.23
C ALA A 780 -12.25 48.29 0.50
N GLU A 781 -12.13 47.33 -0.40
CA GLU A 781 -12.76 46.01 -0.32
C GLU A 781 -11.93 45.01 0.50
N GLY A 782 -10.73 45.40 0.94
CA GLY A 782 -9.84 44.63 1.81
C GLY A 782 -8.86 43.72 1.08
N TYR A 783 -8.73 43.82 -0.24
CA TYR A 783 -7.72 43.10 -1.02
C TYR A 783 -6.37 43.80 -0.96
N ARG A 784 -5.30 43.02 -0.88
CA ARG A 784 -3.91 43.50 -0.87
C ARG A 784 -3.54 44.07 -2.23
N LEU A 785 -2.70 45.08 -2.24
CA LEU A 785 -2.22 45.77 -3.45
C LEU A 785 -0.83 45.29 -3.85
N TRP A 786 -0.50 45.40 -5.13
CA TRP A 786 0.86 45.19 -5.62
C TRP A 786 1.84 46.20 -5.00
N ASP A 787 3.08 45.77 -4.77
CA ASP A 787 4.17 46.59 -4.20
C ASP A 787 4.84 47.52 -5.23
N ASP A 788 4.33 47.53 -6.47
CA ASP A 788 4.80 48.34 -7.60
C ASP A 788 4.25 49.79 -7.63
N GLY A 789 3.33 50.12 -6.71
CA GLY A 789 2.68 51.43 -6.64
C GLY A 789 1.53 51.65 -7.63
N SER A 790 1.09 50.61 -8.36
CA SER A 790 -0.04 50.67 -9.30
C SER A 790 -1.38 50.96 -8.61
N GLY A 791 -1.52 50.57 -7.34
CA GLY A 791 -2.79 50.59 -6.63
C GLY A 791 -3.77 49.50 -7.08
N GLU A 792 -3.30 48.55 -7.90
CA GLU A 792 -4.10 47.40 -8.34
C GLU A 792 -4.07 46.28 -7.29
N PRO A 793 -5.19 45.57 -7.07
CA PRO A 793 -5.23 44.44 -6.16
C PRO A 793 -4.44 43.24 -6.72
N ILE A 794 -3.83 42.48 -5.82
CA ILE A 794 -3.17 41.20 -6.13
C ILE A 794 -4.23 40.21 -6.60
N ALA A 795 -4.14 39.82 -7.87
CA ALA A 795 -5.08 38.91 -8.51
C ALA A 795 -4.38 37.92 -9.44
N PHE A 796 -4.87 36.68 -9.48
CA PHE A 796 -4.47 35.67 -10.46
C PHE A 796 -5.58 34.66 -10.74
N THR A 797 -5.46 33.94 -11.85
CA THR A 797 -6.33 32.82 -12.22
C THR A 797 -5.66 31.50 -11.87
N MET A 798 -6.40 30.61 -11.21
CA MET A 798 -6.04 29.20 -11.16
C MET A 798 -6.88 28.41 -12.16
N GLU A 799 -6.23 27.54 -12.93
CA GLU A 799 -6.85 26.82 -14.04
C GLU A 799 -6.93 25.31 -13.75
N THR A 800 -7.99 24.66 -14.20
CA THR A 800 -8.20 23.21 -14.08
C THR A 800 -8.91 22.66 -15.32
N TRP A 801 -8.84 21.36 -15.56
CA TRP A 801 -9.66 20.65 -16.54
C TRP A 801 -10.76 19.81 -15.91
N GLU A 802 -10.86 19.83 -14.58
CA GLU A 802 -11.86 19.06 -13.86
C GLU A 802 -13.27 19.56 -14.16
N ASP A 803 -14.25 18.65 -14.07
CA ASP A 803 -15.64 18.99 -14.32
C ASP A 803 -16.09 20.15 -13.39
N PRO A 804 -16.87 21.14 -13.88
CA PRO A 804 -17.29 22.31 -13.11
C PRO A 804 -18.03 22.00 -11.80
N ASP A 805 -18.70 20.85 -11.73
CA ASP A 805 -19.49 20.39 -10.60
C ASP A 805 -18.77 19.30 -9.77
N SER A 806 -17.56 18.89 -10.17
CA SER A 806 -16.76 17.91 -9.44
C SER A 806 -16.41 18.38 -8.01
N SER A 807 -16.16 17.41 -7.13
CA SER A 807 -15.66 17.67 -5.77
C SER A 807 -14.37 18.51 -5.79
N GLN A 808 -13.48 18.28 -6.74
CA GLN A 808 -12.23 19.07 -6.87
C GLN A 808 -12.50 20.53 -7.22
N THR A 809 -13.38 20.81 -8.18
CA THR A 809 -13.74 22.19 -8.54
C THR A 809 -14.45 22.90 -7.38
N GLN A 810 -15.32 22.20 -6.66
CA GLN A 810 -15.97 22.76 -5.46
C GLN A 810 -14.96 23.09 -4.35
N ALA A 811 -13.96 22.22 -4.12
CA ALA A 811 -12.87 22.51 -3.20
C ALA A 811 -12.04 23.72 -3.64
N GLY A 812 -11.82 23.89 -4.95
CA GLY A 812 -11.13 25.05 -5.52
C GLY A 812 -11.88 26.36 -5.28
N ARG A 813 -13.22 26.35 -5.35
CA ARG A 813 -14.04 27.53 -4.99
C ARG A 813 -13.92 27.88 -3.51
N LEU A 814 -13.87 26.90 -2.61
CA LEU A 814 -13.63 27.19 -1.18
C LEU A 814 -12.21 27.73 -0.95
N LEU A 815 -11.22 27.26 -1.72
CA LEU A 815 -9.87 27.80 -1.67
C LEU A 815 -9.83 29.29 -2.06
N THR A 816 -10.56 29.71 -3.12
CA THR A 816 -10.61 31.15 -3.47
C THR A 816 -11.17 32.00 -2.33
N GLU A 817 -12.20 31.50 -1.65
CA GLU A 817 -12.77 32.18 -0.46
C GLU A 817 -11.75 32.28 0.68
N HIS A 818 -10.98 31.22 0.93
CA HIS A 818 -9.93 31.21 1.95
C HIS A 818 -8.83 32.23 1.65
N LEU A 819 -8.37 32.31 0.40
CA LEU A 819 -7.36 33.27 -0.03
C LEU A 819 -7.89 34.72 -0.01
N ALA A 820 -9.18 34.93 -0.27
CA ALA A 820 -9.81 36.24 -0.12
C ALA A 820 -9.77 36.75 1.33
N ARG A 821 -9.84 35.86 2.35
CA ARG A 821 -9.74 36.24 3.78
C ARG A 821 -8.38 36.85 4.15
N VAL A 822 -7.32 36.52 3.42
CA VAL A 822 -6.00 37.15 3.56
C VAL A 822 -5.76 38.28 2.55
N GLY A 823 -6.78 38.66 1.79
CA GLY A 823 -6.78 39.77 0.84
C GLY A 823 -6.23 39.43 -0.54
N ILE A 824 -6.18 38.16 -0.95
CA ILE A 824 -5.71 37.76 -2.28
C ILE A 824 -6.90 37.40 -3.16
N ARG A 825 -7.02 38.02 -4.33
CA ARG A 825 -8.11 37.76 -5.27
C ARG A 825 -7.75 36.61 -6.20
N VAL A 826 -8.56 35.55 -6.23
CA VAL A 826 -8.31 34.38 -7.09
C VAL A 826 -9.55 33.99 -7.86
N THR A 827 -9.39 33.75 -9.16
CA THR A 827 -10.44 33.23 -10.03
C THR A 827 -10.14 31.77 -10.37
N LEU A 828 -11.13 30.88 -10.24
CA LEU A 828 -11.03 29.49 -10.71
C LEU A 828 -11.63 29.40 -12.12
N GLN A 829 -10.86 28.84 -13.06
CA GLN A 829 -11.27 28.64 -14.45
C GLN A 829 -11.15 27.17 -14.83
N THR A 830 -12.22 26.62 -15.39
CA THR A 830 -12.27 25.26 -15.93
C THR A 830 -12.09 25.31 -17.45
N GLU A 831 -11.26 24.45 -18.01
CA GLU A 831 -10.95 24.38 -19.44
C GLU A 831 -11.15 22.96 -19.99
N ASP A 832 -11.31 22.84 -21.31
CA ASP A 832 -11.15 21.53 -21.96
C ASP A 832 -9.73 21.01 -21.75
N ARG A 833 -9.58 19.70 -21.52
CA ARG A 833 -8.28 19.10 -21.20
C ARG A 833 -7.22 19.36 -22.27
N ALA A 834 -7.56 19.25 -23.56
CA ALA A 834 -6.58 19.44 -24.62
C ALA A 834 -6.12 20.91 -24.69
N LEU A 835 -7.03 21.85 -24.42
CA LEU A 835 -6.69 23.26 -24.33
C LEU A 835 -5.81 23.57 -23.11
N TYR A 836 -6.12 23.00 -21.94
CA TYR A 836 -5.31 23.14 -20.74
C TYR A 836 -3.88 22.61 -20.96
N GLU A 837 -3.74 21.42 -21.56
CA GLU A 837 -2.44 20.80 -21.84
C GLU A 837 -1.61 21.68 -22.78
N ALA A 838 -2.21 22.17 -23.89
CA ALA A 838 -1.56 23.10 -24.81
C ALA A 838 -1.10 24.41 -24.15
N ARG A 839 -1.90 24.97 -23.23
CA ARG A 839 -1.51 26.17 -22.46
C ARG A 839 -0.41 25.89 -21.45
N SER A 840 -0.37 24.69 -20.88
CA SER A 840 0.69 24.27 -19.97
C SER A 840 2.03 24.16 -20.71
N GLU A 841 2.04 23.56 -21.90
CA GLU A 841 3.20 23.47 -22.80
C GLU A 841 3.70 24.84 -23.27
N ALA A 842 2.77 25.81 -23.43
CA ALA A 842 3.12 27.19 -23.75
C ALA A 842 3.58 28.02 -22.53
N ASN A 843 3.61 27.47 -21.31
CA ASN A 843 3.84 28.22 -20.06
C ASN A 843 2.89 29.42 -19.86
N ASP A 844 1.62 29.28 -20.27
CA ASP A 844 0.60 30.34 -20.17
C ASP A 844 -0.25 30.25 -18.90
N ILE A 845 -0.07 29.19 -18.10
CA ILE A 845 -0.81 28.96 -16.84
C ILE A 845 -0.19 29.79 -15.71
N GLN A 846 -0.99 30.65 -15.06
CA GLN A 846 -0.55 31.44 -13.89
C GLN A 846 -0.46 30.57 -12.61
N ALA A 847 -1.46 29.73 -12.39
CA ALA A 847 -1.46 28.73 -11.33
C ALA A 847 -2.33 27.53 -11.75
N ALA A 848 -1.88 26.32 -11.41
CA ALA A 848 -2.64 25.11 -11.68
C ALA A 848 -3.48 24.71 -10.46
N TRP A 849 -4.75 24.37 -10.65
CA TRP A 849 -5.61 23.73 -9.65
C TRP A 849 -5.84 22.28 -10.01
N GLN A 850 -4.99 21.41 -9.47
CA GLN A 850 -4.90 20.02 -9.89
C GLN A 850 -4.30 19.12 -8.81
N GLY A 851 -4.65 17.83 -8.82
CA GLY A 851 -3.95 16.82 -8.02
C GLY A 851 -2.51 16.62 -8.47
N GLY A 852 -1.54 16.53 -7.54
CA GLY A 852 -0.14 16.29 -7.93
C GLY A 852 0.10 14.90 -8.50
N GLY A 853 -0.66 13.91 -8.02
CA GLY A 853 -0.66 12.50 -8.47
C GLY A 853 0.68 11.77 -8.28
N HIS A 854 0.63 10.43 -8.25
CA HIS A 854 1.80 9.54 -8.20
C HIS A 854 2.65 9.65 -6.91
N TYR A 855 2.01 9.91 -5.78
CA TYR A 855 2.62 10.06 -4.46
C TYR A 855 3.05 8.73 -3.81
N THR A 856 2.88 7.59 -4.47
CA THR A 856 3.14 6.28 -3.85
C THR A 856 4.49 5.70 -4.19
N TYR A 857 4.88 5.71 -5.47
CA TYR A 857 6.18 5.22 -5.91
C TYR A 857 6.86 6.30 -6.75
N VAL A 858 7.73 7.04 -6.08
CA VAL A 858 8.47 8.15 -6.69
C VAL A 858 9.61 7.57 -7.52
N PHE A 859 10.01 8.26 -8.61
CA PHE A 859 10.97 7.83 -9.64
C PHE A 859 10.49 6.80 -10.69
N LEU A 860 9.24 6.32 -10.65
CA LEU A 860 8.73 5.47 -11.74
C LEU A 860 8.66 6.18 -13.08
N LYS A 861 8.45 7.49 -13.07
CA LYS A 861 8.37 8.32 -14.27
C LYS A 861 9.48 9.36 -14.26
N PRO A 862 10.01 9.72 -15.44
CA PRO A 862 11.03 10.75 -15.56
C PRO A 862 10.51 12.16 -15.28
N ASP A 863 9.20 12.40 -15.32
CA ASP A 863 8.54 13.68 -15.10
C ASP A 863 7.80 13.72 -13.74
N ASP A 864 8.57 13.71 -12.65
CA ASP A 864 7.99 13.70 -11.31
C ASP A 864 7.38 15.07 -10.94
N TYR A 865 6.26 15.03 -10.22
CA TYR A 865 5.62 16.23 -9.70
C TYR A 865 6.54 16.97 -8.72
N PHE A 866 7.29 16.23 -7.90
CA PHE A 866 8.16 16.82 -6.88
C PHE A 866 9.42 17.49 -7.45
N THR A 867 9.77 17.23 -8.70
CA THR A 867 10.91 17.85 -9.40
C THR A 867 10.52 19.03 -10.28
N GLY A 868 9.21 19.30 -10.42
CA GLY A 868 8.72 20.40 -11.25
C GLY A 868 8.75 20.12 -12.75
N GLU A 869 9.13 18.92 -13.17
CA GLU A 869 9.19 18.51 -14.58
C GLU A 869 7.81 18.15 -15.15
N LYS A 870 6.80 17.96 -14.30
CA LYS A 870 5.44 17.59 -14.73
C LYS A 870 4.65 18.77 -15.26
N VAL A 871 4.78 19.04 -16.57
CA VAL A 871 4.18 20.20 -17.26
C VAL A 871 2.65 20.26 -17.14
N SER A 872 1.94 19.13 -17.16
CA SER A 872 0.48 19.13 -16.99
C SER A 872 0.01 19.50 -15.57
N ARG A 873 0.93 19.61 -14.61
CA ARG A 873 0.69 19.93 -13.18
C ARG A 873 1.60 21.09 -12.74
N VAL A 874 1.48 22.21 -13.45
CA VAL A 874 2.42 23.35 -13.37
C VAL A 874 2.58 23.88 -11.94
N TRP A 875 3.83 23.93 -11.49
CA TRP A 875 4.28 24.83 -10.41
C TRP A 875 5.67 25.42 -10.69
N ALA A 876 6.50 24.74 -11.48
CA ALA A 876 7.81 25.25 -11.92
C ALA A 876 7.79 25.91 -13.31
N GLY A 877 6.69 25.76 -14.09
CA GLY A 877 6.50 26.44 -15.38
C GLY A 877 7.64 26.24 -16.37
N GLY A 878 8.17 27.36 -16.87
CA GLY A 878 9.28 27.41 -17.82
C GLY A 878 10.55 26.71 -17.30
N TRP A 879 10.78 26.65 -15.99
CA TRP A 879 11.89 25.87 -15.42
C TRP A 879 11.76 24.37 -15.70
N GLY A 880 10.55 23.84 -15.58
CA GLY A 880 10.25 22.44 -15.88
C GLY A 880 10.42 22.13 -17.36
N LEU A 881 9.92 23.03 -18.23
CA LEU A 881 10.10 22.93 -19.69
C LEU A 881 11.58 22.92 -20.06
N TRP A 882 12.38 23.83 -19.50
CA TRP A 882 13.81 23.92 -19.74
C TRP A 882 14.59 22.67 -19.29
N LYS A 883 14.21 22.05 -18.16
CA LYS A 883 14.85 20.80 -17.71
C LYS A 883 14.50 19.62 -18.62
N LEU A 884 13.28 19.61 -19.17
CA LEU A 884 12.91 18.59 -20.14
C LEU A 884 13.62 18.80 -21.48
N ASP A 885 13.64 20.03 -21.98
CA ASP A 885 14.30 20.42 -23.22
C ASP A 885 14.95 21.80 -23.05
N HIS A 886 16.29 21.81 -23.02
CA HIS A 886 17.08 23.03 -22.83
C HIS A 886 16.91 24.05 -23.96
N ASP A 887 16.40 23.60 -25.12
CA ASP A 887 16.13 24.44 -26.29
C ASP A 887 14.64 24.82 -26.43
N ASP A 888 13.79 24.49 -25.45
CA ASP A 888 12.36 24.84 -25.48
C ASP A 888 12.17 26.38 -25.50
N PRO A 889 11.43 26.93 -26.49
CA PRO A 889 11.25 28.37 -26.62
C PRO A 889 10.45 29.03 -25.49
N ASN A 890 9.72 28.24 -24.69
CA ASN A 890 8.98 28.67 -23.52
C ASN A 890 9.67 28.30 -22.19
N GLY A 891 10.86 27.68 -22.26
CA GLY A 891 11.65 27.27 -21.12
C GLY A 891 12.76 28.26 -20.75
N ASP A 892 12.89 28.55 -19.45
CA ASP A 892 14.00 29.33 -18.88
C ASP A 892 14.66 28.54 -17.74
N PRO A 893 15.99 28.62 -17.54
CA PRO A 893 16.62 28.01 -16.37
C PRO A 893 16.23 28.72 -15.07
N PRO A 894 16.15 28.00 -13.93
CA PRO A 894 15.98 28.62 -12.62
C PRO A 894 17.11 29.62 -12.33
N PRO A 895 16.85 30.67 -11.52
CA PRO A 895 17.89 31.59 -11.07
C PRO A 895 19.08 30.87 -10.42
N GLU A 896 20.27 31.46 -10.53
CA GLU A 896 21.46 30.92 -9.87
C GLU A 896 21.25 30.79 -8.36
N GLY A 897 21.62 29.65 -7.79
CA GLY A 897 21.46 29.35 -6.35
C GLY A 897 20.02 29.01 -5.93
N HIS A 898 19.07 28.89 -6.87
CA HIS A 898 17.74 28.40 -6.55
C HIS A 898 17.78 26.93 -6.08
N TRP A 899 17.00 26.60 -5.05
CA TRP A 899 16.96 25.26 -4.43
C TRP A 899 16.47 24.14 -5.38
N LEU A 900 15.85 24.50 -6.51
CA LEU A 900 15.42 23.54 -7.53
C LEU A 900 16.62 22.83 -8.19
N TRP A 901 17.78 23.50 -8.29
CA TRP A 901 19.02 22.88 -8.75
C TRP A 901 19.43 21.69 -7.86
N ASP A 902 19.28 21.82 -6.55
CA ASP A 902 19.57 20.72 -5.61
C ASP A 902 18.60 19.55 -5.80
N ILE A 903 17.32 19.85 -6.03
CA ILE A 903 16.31 18.81 -6.31
C ILE A 903 16.67 18.03 -7.58
N TRP A 904 17.02 18.72 -8.66
CA TRP A 904 17.42 18.08 -9.91
C TRP A 904 18.70 17.26 -9.76
N ASP A 905 19.76 17.79 -9.11
CA ASP A 905 20.99 17.03 -8.87
C ASP A 905 20.74 15.77 -8.02
N ILE A 906 19.91 15.87 -6.98
CA ILE A 906 19.55 14.71 -6.15
C ILE A 906 18.73 13.71 -6.97
N SER A 907 17.73 14.17 -7.73
CA SER A 907 16.86 13.33 -8.56
C SER A 907 17.65 12.59 -9.64
N ASP A 908 18.51 13.29 -10.38
CA ASP A 908 19.28 12.73 -11.48
C ASP A 908 20.25 11.65 -10.97
N ARG A 909 20.90 11.88 -9.82
CA ARG A 909 21.72 10.84 -9.16
C ARG A 909 20.91 9.68 -8.62
N ALA A 910 19.75 9.96 -8.00
CA ALA A 910 18.88 8.92 -7.44
C ALA A 910 18.33 7.99 -8.53
N ARG A 911 18.07 8.51 -9.74
CA ARG A 911 17.61 7.71 -10.88
C ARG A 911 18.65 6.69 -11.35
N MET A 912 19.94 6.95 -11.14
CA MET A 912 21.04 6.04 -11.48
C MET A 912 21.50 5.16 -10.31
N GLU A 913 21.04 5.43 -9.08
CA GLU A 913 21.43 4.68 -7.89
C GLU A 913 20.75 3.31 -7.87
N THR A 914 21.53 2.23 -7.87
CA THR A 914 21.03 0.86 -7.97
C THR A 914 20.47 0.33 -6.65
N ASP A 915 20.92 0.84 -5.51
CA ASP A 915 20.40 0.49 -4.19
C ASP A 915 19.09 1.23 -3.87
N GLU A 916 18.01 0.47 -3.66
CA GLU A 916 16.68 1.03 -3.39
C GLU A 916 16.64 1.87 -2.10
N ALA A 917 17.32 1.45 -1.04
CA ALA A 917 17.32 2.19 0.22
C ALA A 917 18.01 3.55 0.07
N ARG A 918 19.10 3.62 -0.72
CA ARG A 918 19.76 4.88 -1.06
C ARG A 918 18.91 5.77 -1.96
N ARG A 919 18.17 5.20 -2.92
CA ARG A 919 17.18 5.97 -3.71
C ARG A 919 16.12 6.60 -2.81
N ILE A 920 15.54 5.82 -1.90
CA ILE A 920 14.54 6.31 -0.93
C ILE A 920 15.14 7.41 -0.04
N ALA A 921 16.37 7.24 0.45
CA ALA A 921 17.06 8.25 1.24
C ALA A 921 17.34 9.53 0.43
N ALA A 922 17.68 9.41 -0.85
CA ALA A 922 17.82 10.56 -1.74
C ALA A 922 16.50 11.32 -1.91
N HIS A 923 15.39 10.60 -2.12
CA HIS A 923 14.07 11.21 -2.17
C HIS A 923 13.70 11.97 -0.89
N ARG A 924 14.02 11.41 0.29
CA ARG A 924 13.77 12.10 1.57
C ARG A 924 14.48 13.46 1.64
N ARG A 925 15.69 13.58 1.08
CA ARG A 925 16.38 14.88 0.97
C ARG A 925 15.65 15.88 0.07
N ILE A 926 15.03 15.42 -1.02
CA ILE A 926 14.13 16.27 -1.83
C ILE A 926 12.93 16.72 -0.96
N MET A 927 12.38 15.81 -0.15
CA MET A 927 11.25 16.13 0.74
C MET A 927 11.62 17.08 1.87
N ASP A 928 12.87 17.09 2.35
CA ASP A 928 13.37 18.11 3.28
C ASP A 928 13.36 19.51 2.66
N ILE A 929 13.72 19.61 1.37
CA ILE A 929 13.61 20.86 0.61
C ILE A 929 12.14 21.25 0.49
N TRP A 930 11.25 20.33 0.14
CA TRP A 930 9.80 20.59 0.07
C TRP A 930 9.21 21.05 1.41
N ALA A 931 9.62 20.46 2.52
CA ALA A 931 9.18 20.86 3.87
C ALA A 931 9.61 22.30 4.20
N ARG A 932 10.76 22.74 3.70
CA ARG A 932 11.31 24.09 3.92
C ARG A 932 10.74 25.13 2.95
N GLU A 933 10.71 24.82 1.67
CA GLU A 933 10.40 25.76 0.59
C GLU A 933 8.91 25.85 0.26
N VAL A 934 8.16 24.79 0.58
CA VAL A 934 6.71 24.64 0.39
C VAL A 934 6.28 25.12 -1.02
N PRO A 935 6.70 24.44 -2.10
CA PRO A 935 6.54 24.95 -3.46
C PRO A 935 5.09 25.15 -3.89
N VAL A 936 4.18 24.35 -3.32
CA VAL A 936 2.76 24.30 -3.68
C VAL A 936 1.88 24.39 -2.44
N VAL A 937 0.57 24.54 -2.66
CA VAL A 937 -0.44 24.52 -1.62
C VAL A 937 -1.24 23.23 -1.71
N GLY A 938 -0.85 22.21 -0.93
CA GLY A 938 -1.61 20.98 -0.77
C GLY A 938 -2.81 21.17 0.16
N VAL A 939 -3.95 20.59 -0.19
CA VAL A 939 -5.25 20.86 0.47
C VAL A 939 -5.71 19.63 1.25
N VAL A 940 -6.12 18.59 0.52
CA VAL A 940 -6.51 17.28 1.07
C VAL A 940 -5.91 16.20 0.17
N GLY A 941 -5.41 15.12 0.75
CA GLY A 941 -4.96 13.95 0.00
C GLY A 941 -5.38 12.64 0.65
N GLU A 942 -4.94 11.52 0.09
CA GLU A 942 -5.47 10.19 0.42
C GLU A 942 -7.00 10.15 0.33
N LEU A 943 -7.51 10.75 -0.75
CA LEU A 943 -8.94 10.85 -0.98
C LEU A 943 -9.54 9.45 -1.23
N PRO A 944 -10.72 9.14 -0.68
CA PRO A 944 -11.39 7.91 -1.05
C PRO A 944 -11.94 8.00 -2.48
N GLY A 945 -11.68 6.97 -3.29
CA GLY A 945 -12.25 6.83 -4.63
C GLY A 945 -13.51 5.95 -4.57
N PRO A 946 -14.72 6.48 -4.71
CA PRO A 946 -15.92 5.66 -4.67
C PRO A 946 -16.01 4.77 -5.92
N VAL A 947 -16.26 3.49 -5.73
CA VAL A 947 -16.44 2.52 -6.81
C VAL A 947 -17.77 1.80 -6.65
N ILE A 948 -18.56 1.82 -7.71
CA ILE A 948 -19.81 1.08 -7.82
C ILE A 948 -19.48 -0.36 -8.17
N VAL A 949 -20.02 -1.29 -7.40
CA VAL A 949 -19.84 -2.74 -7.61
C VAL A 949 -21.19 -3.43 -7.49
N LYS A 950 -21.69 -4.00 -8.59
CA LYS A 950 -22.94 -4.76 -8.60
C LYS A 950 -22.84 -5.95 -7.64
N ASP A 951 -23.97 -6.27 -7.01
CA ASP A 951 -24.11 -7.49 -6.24
C ASP A 951 -23.91 -8.72 -7.15
N GLY A 952 -23.18 -9.71 -6.66
CA GLY A 952 -22.81 -10.92 -7.42
C GLY A 952 -21.48 -10.84 -8.16
N ILE A 953 -20.80 -9.68 -8.19
CA ILE A 953 -19.40 -9.61 -8.65
C ILE A 953 -18.46 -10.04 -7.52
N GLY A 954 -17.67 -11.09 -7.78
CA GLY A 954 -16.62 -11.61 -6.90
C GLY A 954 -15.19 -11.27 -7.34
N ASN A 955 -14.22 -11.64 -6.50
CA ASN A 955 -12.78 -11.35 -6.65
C ASN A 955 -12.41 -9.85 -6.67
N PHE A 956 -13.29 -9.01 -6.14
CA PHE A 956 -13.07 -7.58 -6.05
C PHE A 956 -12.49 -7.17 -4.69
N SER A 957 -11.42 -6.37 -4.68
CA SER A 957 -10.78 -5.87 -3.46
C SER A 957 -10.69 -4.34 -3.45
N GLY A 958 -11.06 -3.74 -2.32
CA GLY A 958 -11.14 -2.29 -2.14
C GLY A 958 -9.88 -1.59 -1.67
N CYS A 959 -8.80 -2.32 -1.39
CA CYS A 959 -7.67 -1.80 -0.61
C CYS A 959 -6.42 -1.45 -1.41
N HIS A 960 -6.53 -1.31 -2.73
CA HIS A 960 -5.37 -1.16 -3.61
C HIS A 960 -5.03 0.29 -3.97
N PRO A 961 -3.74 0.59 -4.26
CA PRO A 961 -3.27 1.82 -4.89
C PRO A 961 -4.00 2.12 -6.20
N PHE A 962 -4.90 3.10 -6.20
CA PHE A 962 -5.58 3.51 -7.44
C PHE A 962 -4.81 4.63 -8.17
N GLN A 963 -3.85 4.26 -9.02
CA GLN A 963 -2.97 5.22 -9.71
C GLN A 963 -2.48 4.77 -11.08
N THR A 964 -2.25 5.74 -11.96
CA THR A 964 -1.77 5.50 -13.33
C THR A 964 -0.45 4.69 -13.40
N PRO A 965 0.59 4.94 -12.57
CA PRO A 965 1.84 4.17 -12.65
C PRO A 965 1.66 2.69 -12.28
N THR A 966 0.68 2.38 -11.42
CA THR A 966 0.32 1.02 -11.02
C THR A 966 -0.80 0.43 -11.89
N ASN A 967 -1.18 1.11 -12.98
CA ASN A 967 -2.20 0.68 -13.94
C ASN A 967 -3.66 0.82 -13.46
N ASP A 968 -3.93 1.63 -12.42
CA ASP A 968 -5.27 1.93 -11.90
C ASP A 968 -6.14 0.67 -11.70
N ASP A 969 -7.23 0.55 -12.48
CA ASP A 969 -8.19 -0.56 -12.48
C ASP A 969 -7.54 -1.91 -12.79
N ALA A 970 -6.44 -1.95 -13.55
CA ALA A 970 -5.75 -3.19 -13.92
C ALA A 970 -4.95 -3.79 -12.76
N LEU A 971 -4.51 -2.98 -11.78
CA LEU A 971 -3.83 -3.50 -10.56
C LEU A 971 -4.69 -4.52 -9.81
N LEU A 972 -6.01 -4.40 -9.98
CA LEU A 972 -7.00 -5.20 -9.29
C LEU A 972 -7.22 -6.57 -9.91
N GLY A 973 -6.52 -6.88 -11.01
CA GLY A 973 -6.67 -8.14 -11.73
C GLY A 973 -8.04 -8.25 -12.42
N SER A 974 -8.37 -7.32 -13.30
CA SER A 974 -9.65 -7.35 -14.04
C SER A 974 -10.00 -8.72 -14.66
N PRO A 975 -9.07 -9.56 -15.15
CA PRO A 975 -9.42 -10.87 -15.72
C PRO A 975 -10.01 -11.86 -14.71
N VAL A 976 -9.74 -11.68 -13.40
CA VAL A 976 -10.22 -12.59 -12.35
C VAL A 976 -11.59 -12.23 -11.77
N TYR A 977 -12.18 -11.11 -12.19
CA TYR A 977 -13.55 -10.79 -11.84
C TYR A 977 -14.54 -11.75 -12.49
N PHE A 978 -15.57 -12.14 -11.74
CA PHE A 978 -16.58 -13.09 -12.19
C PHE A 978 -17.95 -12.77 -11.60
N TRP A 979 -18.99 -13.32 -12.22
CA TRP A 979 -20.36 -13.33 -11.69
C TRP A 979 -20.64 -14.61 -10.92
N ASP A 980 -21.22 -14.51 -9.73
CA ASP A 980 -21.69 -15.66 -8.96
C ASP A 980 -22.70 -16.50 -9.74
N GLU A 981 -23.62 -15.82 -10.41
CA GLU A 981 -24.63 -16.39 -11.30
C GLU A 981 -24.50 -15.69 -12.66
N PRO A 982 -23.62 -16.18 -13.54
CA PRO A 982 -23.45 -15.60 -14.87
C PRO A 982 -24.75 -15.82 -15.66
N ALA A 983 -25.36 -14.72 -16.09
CA ALA A 983 -26.59 -14.69 -16.88
C ALA A 983 -26.32 -14.84 -18.38
#